data_AF-A0A5D0S7T3-F1
#
_entry.id   AF-A0A5D0S7T3-F1
#
_cell.length_a   1.000
_cell.length_b   1.000
_cell.length_c   1.000
_cell.angle_alpha   90.00
_cell.angle_beta   90.00
_cell.angle_gamma   90.00
#
_symmetry.space_group_name_H-M   'P 1'
#
loop_
_entity.id
_entity.type
_entity.pdbx_description
1 polymer ?
#
loop_
_entity_poly.entity_id
_entity_poly.type
_entity_poly.pdbx_seq_one_letter_code
_entity_poly.pdbx_strand_id
1 'polypeptide(L)'
;MMVLKAPDLDDRRYDDLLEEVRTLMPRYAPEQTDLTDSQPAILIAKLFCWMTDLTLYRVNRIPERAYVKFLELIDVTPKPASPARTELSFTPARQDVPDIVVPAGTQVAAAADEDGPILFETLEPLSVVATPLVEVQVYDGFGYRIATTRARAEGQTIDPFGPLARDGSALLLGFQPTADFTAQDISLLIRLPRNERPPTPLSCNVAIDPLPADLVWEVRNATGWEPISTIRDNSRAFTQDGYVRIAGPGTVARQAIVGEVQTPLYWLRCRLQRGAYERPPRLDSVLINTVPAHQASTATEEFLGRSDGRPDQSFTLANLPVVPRDRPMKLLTPDGVAISVPSLRLEVDEGQGFVPWQEVPDFLASGPDDRHFTLNHGTGLVTLGDNRRGRIPIAVGGGEIVAQEYFWGGGRRGNLAAGTVTQIQSFVAGIEEVTNPFAAEGGAEEEPVEDVKRRAAAEIASNGRAVTAADFETRALSTPGARIRRAHAVARFHPQFPGAEVPGVVTVIVVPDGDGPAPMPSASTLTLVCKHLDTVRLMTSEVHVAPPRYREVRVAVTVEARPDADAAEVRRLVEQRLDSFFHPLEGGLNPATGDPGAGGLPFGATIFVSDLFQLILATDGVARLADGQMEVRVDGEASQFCRDIPLCPNELTCAKGHDVTVRFRGNGS
;
A
#
# COMPACT_ATOMS: atom_id res chain seq x y z
N MET A 1 -18.26 17.71 8.21
CA MET A 1 -18.07 18.48 6.96
C MET A 1 -19.24 18.14 6.05
N MET A 2 -20.02 19.13 5.61
CA MET A 2 -21.21 18.91 4.78
C MET A 2 -20.74 18.43 3.40
N VAL A 3 -21.06 17.18 3.05
CA VAL A 3 -20.81 16.66 1.70
C VAL A 3 -21.59 17.55 0.75
N LEU A 4 -20.89 18.29 -0.11
CA LEU A 4 -21.52 19.06 -1.18
C LEU A 4 -22.16 18.05 -2.14
N LYS A 5 -23.44 17.75 -1.92
CA LYS A 5 -24.23 17.04 -2.93
C LYS A 5 -24.25 17.90 -4.18
N ALA A 6 -24.02 17.28 -5.34
CA ALA A 6 -24.26 17.95 -6.61
C ALA A 6 -25.70 18.49 -6.58
N PRO A 7 -25.91 19.79 -6.82
CA PRO A 7 -27.24 20.35 -6.80
C PRO A 7 -28.03 19.76 -7.96
N ASP A 8 -29.30 19.42 -7.71
CA ASP A 8 -30.25 19.26 -8.81
C ASP A 8 -30.39 20.63 -9.48
N LEU A 9 -30.14 20.69 -10.78
CA LEU A 9 -30.28 21.92 -11.56
C LEU A 9 -31.76 22.33 -11.68
N ASP A 10 -32.65 21.33 -11.62
CA ASP A 10 -34.10 21.46 -11.54
C ASP A 10 -34.64 20.34 -10.66
N ASP A 11 -35.30 20.69 -9.55
CA ASP A 11 -35.80 19.75 -8.54
C ASP A 11 -37.26 19.33 -8.76
N ARG A 12 -37.90 19.85 -9.82
CA ARG A 12 -39.28 19.50 -10.18
C ARG A 12 -39.37 18.04 -10.60
N ARG A 13 -40.34 17.33 -10.03
CA ARG A 13 -40.71 15.97 -10.43
C ARG A 13 -41.99 15.96 -11.24
N TYR A 14 -42.35 14.79 -11.74
CA TYR A 14 -43.59 14.56 -12.48
C TYR A 14 -44.83 15.22 -11.85
N ASP A 15 -45.03 15.08 -10.53
CA ASP A 15 -46.21 15.62 -9.85
C ASP A 15 -46.20 17.16 -9.83
N ASP A 16 -45.04 17.77 -9.59
CA ASP A 16 -44.86 19.23 -9.60
C ASP A 16 -45.14 19.80 -11.00
N LEU A 17 -44.63 19.13 -12.04
CA LEU A 17 -44.85 19.49 -13.44
C LEU A 17 -46.33 19.37 -13.83
N LEU A 18 -47.01 18.33 -13.36
CA LEU A 18 -48.43 18.12 -13.66
C LEU A 18 -49.32 19.17 -12.96
N GLU A 19 -48.98 19.54 -11.72
CA GLU A 19 -49.65 20.61 -10.99
C GLU A 19 -49.43 21.98 -11.65
N GLU A 20 -48.21 22.26 -12.11
CA GLU A 20 -47.88 23.46 -12.89
C GLU A 20 -48.69 23.53 -14.20
N VAL A 21 -48.78 22.42 -14.95
CA VAL A 21 -49.58 22.37 -16.18
C VAL A 21 -51.07 22.62 -15.88
N ARG A 22 -51.61 22.03 -14.81
CA ARG A 22 -53.02 22.24 -14.40
C ARG A 22 -53.31 23.69 -14.03
N THR A 23 -52.36 24.36 -13.35
CA THR A 23 -52.52 25.77 -12.98
C THR A 23 -52.38 26.73 -14.16
N LEU A 24 -51.61 26.36 -15.20
CA LEU A 24 -51.45 27.16 -16.41
C LEU A 24 -52.54 26.93 -17.46
N MET A 25 -53.20 25.77 -17.47
CA MET A 25 -54.25 25.41 -18.45
C MET A 25 -55.35 26.47 -18.64
N PRO A 26 -55.95 27.07 -17.59
CA PRO A 26 -57.00 28.09 -17.76
C PRO A 26 -56.56 29.30 -18.58
N ARG A 27 -55.25 29.59 -18.61
CA ARG A 27 -54.68 30.72 -19.34
C ARG A 27 -54.35 30.38 -20.80
N TYR A 28 -53.83 29.19 -21.05
CA TYR A 28 -53.27 28.80 -22.36
C TYR A 28 -54.18 27.89 -23.19
N ALA A 29 -55.14 27.20 -22.55
CA ALA A 29 -56.13 26.34 -23.19
C ALA A 29 -57.51 26.57 -22.54
N PRO A 30 -58.08 27.79 -22.61
CA PRO A 30 -59.36 28.13 -21.97
C PRO A 30 -60.55 27.31 -22.49
N GLU A 31 -60.45 26.73 -23.69
CA GLU A 31 -61.42 25.78 -24.23
C GLU A 31 -61.48 24.46 -23.45
N GLN A 32 -60.43 24.11 -22.69
CA GLN A 32 -60.44 22.93 -21.83
C GLN A 32 -61.00 23.23 -20.44
N THR A 33 -62.25 22.79 -20.26
CA THR A 33 -63.02 22.98 -19.03
C THR A 33 -63.06 21.73 -18.15
N ASP A 34 -62.80 20.55 -18.71
CA ASP A 34 -62.74 19.29 -17.96
C ASP A 34 -61.28 18.89 -17.69
N LEU A 35 -60.90 18.92 -16.41
CA LEU A 35 -59.55 18.61 -15.92
C LEU A 35 -59.44 17.19 -15.33
N THR A 36 -60.42 16.32 -15.59
CA THR A 36 -60.43 14.96 -15.08
C THR A 36 -59.29 14.13 -15.68
N ASP A 37 -58.70 13.24 -14.89
CA ASP A 37 -57.54 12.43 -15.26
C ASP A 37 -57.72 11.52 -16.48
N SER A 38 -58.96 11.18 -16.80
CA SER A 38 -59.35 10.35 -17.95
C SER A 38 -59.47 11.15 -19.26
N GLN A 39 -59.36 12.48 -19.23
CA GLN A 39 -59.47 13.30 -20.43
C GLN A 39 -58.21 13.17 -21.31
N PRO A 40 -58.36 13.06 -22.65
CA PRO A 40 -57.22 12.93 -23.56
C PRO A 40 -56.19 14.06 -23.43
N ALA A 41 -56.64 15.29 -23.19
CA ALA A 41 -55.74 16.44 -23.00
C ALA A 41 -54.86 16.29 -21.75
N ILE A 42 -55.43 15.82 -20.64
CA ILE A 42 -54.70 15.55 -19.40
C ILE A 42 -53.76 14.34 -19.57
N LEU A 43 -54.17 13.31 -20.30
CA LEU A 43 -53.29 12.17 -20.62
C LEU A 43 -52.06 12.59 -21.44
N ILE A 44 -52.24 13.48 -22.43
CA ILE A 44 -51.14 14.07 -23.19
C ILE A 44 -50.25 14.91 -22.27
N ALA A 45 -50.83 15.76 -21.42
CA ALA A 45 -50.08 16.55 -20.44
C ALA A 45 -49.24 15.66 -19.52
N LYS A 46 -49.80 14.57 -19.00
CA LYS A 46 -49.09 13.57 -18.18
C LYS A 46 -47.92 12.95 -18.96
N LEU A 47 -48.12 12.56 -20.22
CA LEU A 47 -47.03 12.04 -21.06
C LEU A 47 -45.88 13.07 -21.21
N PHE A 48 -46.20 14.33 -21.48
CA PHE A 48 -45.20 15.40 -21.58
C PHE A 48 -44.51 15.72 -20.24
N CYS A 49 -45.23 15.65 -19.12
CA CYS A 49 -44.64 15.78 -17.79
C CYS A 49 -43.64 14.65 -17.54
N TRP A 50 -43.99 13.41 -17.90
CA TRP A 50 -43.09 12.27 -17.77
C TRP A 50 -41.85 12.37 -18.69
N MET A 51 -42.02 12.79 -19.94
CA MET A 51 -40.89 13.04 -20.84
C MET A 51 -39.98 14.17 -20.34
N THR A 52 -40.57 15.21 -19.75
CA THR A 52 -39.84 16.33 -19.14
C THR A 52 -39.09 15.84 -17.91
N ASP A 53 -39.72 15.09 -17.01
CA ASP A 53 -39.10 14.49 -15.81
C ASP A 53 -37.89 13.61 -16.17
N LEU A 54 -38.00 12.78 -17.21
CA LEU A 54 -36.86 12.03 -17.76
C LEU A 54 -35.74 12.93 -18.30
N THR A 55 -36.08 14.08 -18.85
CA THR A 55 -35.11 15.08 -19.34
C THR A 55 -34.44 15.78 -18.17
N LEU A 56 -35.19 16.19 -17.15
CA LEU A 56 -34.67 16.80 -15.92
C LEU A 56 -33.72 15.83 -15.20
N TYR A 57 -34.08 14.54 -15.11
CA TYR A 57 -33.19 13.51 -14.60
C TYR A 57 -31.83 13.48 -15.33
N ARG A 58 -31.82 13.61 -16.67
CA ARG A 58 -30.57 13.65 -17.45
C ARG A 58 -29.80 14.96 -17.23
N VAL A 59 -30.50 16.09 -17.13
CA VAL A 59 -29.91 17.41 -16.86
C VAL A 59 -29.26 17.44 -15.49
N ASN A 60 -29.89 16.87 -14.46
CA ASN A 60 -29.33 16.78 -13.11
C ASN A 60 -28.09 15.88 -13.00
N ARG A 61 -27.77 15.08 -14.04
CA ARG A 61 -26.49 14.35 -14.15
C ARG A 61 -25.35 15.20 -14.72
N ILE A 62 -25.63 16.37 -15.28
CA ILE A 62 -24.61 17.25 -15.89
C ILE A 62 -23.60 17.76 -14.85
N PRO A 63 -23.99 18.28 -13.66
CA PRO A 63 -23.02 18.81 -12.69
C PRO A 63 -21.96 17.79 -12.30
N GLU A 64 -22.36 16.53 -12.07
CA GLU A 64 -21.44 15.45 -11.70
C GLU A 64 -20.47 15.10 -12.85
N ARG A 65 -20.97 14.96 -14.08
CA ARG A 65 -20.11 14.71 -15.25
C ARG A 65 -19.17 15.88 -15.55
N ALA A 66 -19.64 17.11 -15.39
CA ALA A 66 -18.83 18.31 -15.55
C ALA A 66 -17.74 18.37 -14.48
N TYR A 67 -18.05 18.05 -13.22
CA TYR A 67 -17.06 18.01 -12.14
C TYR A 67 -15.92 17.03 -12.43
N VAL A 68 -16.23 15.80 -12.85
CA VAL A 68 -15.21 14.82 -13.25
C VAL A 68 -14.34 15.35 -14.40
N LYS A 69 -14.94 15.99 -15.41
CA LYS A 69 -14.17 16.62 -16.50
C LYS A 69 -13.32 17.80 -16.05
N PHE A 70 -13.75 18.57 -15.04
CA PHE A 70 -12.91 19.59 -14.45
C PHE A 70 -11.74 18.99 -13.68
N LEU A 71 -11.92 17.85 -13.00
CA LEU A 71 -10.83 17.12 -12.33
C LEU A 71 -9.78 16.64 -13.34
N GLU A 72 -10.21 16.08 -14.47
CA GLU A 72 -9.30 15.70 -15.55
C GLU A 72 -8.52 16.92 -16.07
N LEU A 73 -9.18 18.07 -16.27
CA LEU A 73 -8.53 19.30 -16.77
C LEU A 73 -7.42 19.83 -15.85
N ILE A 74 -7.47 19.51 -14.56
CA ILE A 74 -6.46 19.91 -13.56
C ILE A 74 -5.49 18.77 -13.22
N ASP A 75 -5.44 17.71 -14.04
CA ASP A 75 -4.58 16.53 -13.89
C ASP A 75 -4.81 15.76 -12.57
N VAL A 76 -6.06 15.77 -12.08
CA VAL A 76 -6.47 14.98 -10.92
C VAL A 76 -7.24 13.75 -11.38
N THR A 77 -6.53 12.62 -11.49
CA THR A 77 -7.08 11.32 -11.87
C THR A 77 -7.22 10.39 -10.65
N PRO A 78 -8.15 9.42 -10.65
CA PRO A 78 -8.22 8.40 -9.60
C PRO A 78 -6.90 7.65 -9.47
N LYS A 79 -6.45 7.39 -8.24
CA LYS A 79 -5.31 6.48 -8.04
C LYS A 79 -5.72 5.08 -8.51
N PRO A 80 -4.93 4.44 -9.38
CA PRO A 80 -5.26 3.12 -9.88
C PRO A 80 -5.18 2.05 -8.79
N ALA A 81 -5.84 0.92 -9.05
CA ALA A 81 -5.65 -0.30 -8.29
C ALA A 81 -4.19 -0.72 -8.31
N SER A 82 -3.81 -1.51 -7.33
CA SER A 82 -2.41 -1.53 -6.96
C SER A 82 -2.01 -2.76 -6.16
N PRO A 83 -0.76 -3.22 -6.33
CA PRO A 83 -0.44 -4.59 -6.00
C PRO A 83 0.00 -4.69 -4.54
N ALA A 84 -0.40 -5.77 -3.89
CA ALA A 84 0.25 -6.19 -2.66
C ALA A 84 1.69 -6.60 -2.95
N ARG A 85 2.56 -6.46 -1.96
CA ARG A 85 3.99 -6.79 -2.08
C ARG A 85 4.39 -7.74 -1.00
N THR A 86 5.23 -8.68 -1.37
CA THR A 86 5.83 -9.61 -0.43
C THR A 86 7.22 -10.00 -0.88
N GLU A 87 7.89 -10.77 -0.05
CA GLU A 87 9.15 -11.41 -0.36
C GLU A 87 8.85 -12.89 -0.60
N LEU A 88 9.45 -13.50 -1.61
CA LEU A 88 9.34 -14.93 -1.87
C LEU A 88 10.68 -15.60 -1.59
N SER A 89 10.68 -16.59 -0.70
CA SER A 89 11.84 -17.42 -0.38
C SER A 89 11.72 -18.77 -1.07
N PHE A 90 12.77 -19.16 -1.78
CA PHE A 90 12.83 -20.38 -2.57
C PHE A 90 13.75 -21.43 -1.92
N THR A 91 13.25 -22.66 -1.80
CA THR A 91 14.00 -23.80 -1.29
C THR A 91 14.46 -24.68 -2.45
N PRO A 92 15.77 -24.95 -2.60
CA PRO A 92 16.29 -25.79 -3.67
C PRO A 92 15.97 -27.27 -3.41
N ALA A 93 15.41 -27.97 -4.41
CA ALA A 93 15.20 -29.43 -4.40
C ALA A 93 16.51 -30.21 -4.55
N ARG A 94 17.52 -29.58 -5.16
CA ARG A 94 18.82 -30.16 -5.44
C ARG A 94 19.91 -29.36 -4.73
N GLN A 95 20.71 -30.07 -3.95
CA GLN A 95 21.83 -29.50 -3.18
C GLN A 95 23.19 -29.92 -3.76
N ASP A 96 23.19 -30.65 -4.88
CA ASP A 96 24.37 -31.18 -5.60
C ASP A 96 24.88 -30.25 -6.72
N VAL A 97 24.19 -29.13 -6.94
CA VAL A 97 24.57 -28.04 -7.85
C VAL A 97 24.94 -26.79 -7.03
N PRO A 98 25.69 -25.82 -7.58
CA PRO A 98 26.05 -24.60 -6.84
C PRO A 98 24.87 -23.64 -6.67
N ASP A 99 24.06 -23.46 -7.71
CA ASP A 99 22.92 -22.54 -7.73
C ASP A 99 21.86 -22.95 -8.76
N ILE A 100 20.67 -22.39 -8.59
CA ILE A 100 19.49 -22.60 -9.43
C ILE A 100 18.90 -21.24 -9.78
N VAL A 101 18.67 -20.97 -11.06
CA VAL A 101 18.18 -19.66 -11.51
C VAL A 101 16.66 -19.63 -11.48
N VAL A 102 16.11 -18.67 -10.75
CA VAL A 102 14.72 -18.24 -10.79
C VAL A 102 14.66 -16.96 -11.65
N PRO A 103 14.06 -17.00 -12.85
CA PRO A 103 13.90 -15.80 -13.67
C PRO A 103 13.05 -14.73 -12.98
N ALA A 104 13.25 -13.46 -13.37
CA ALA A 104 12.21 -12.45 -13.17
C ALA A 104 10.96 -12.87 -13.95
N GLY A 105 9.78 -12.53 -13.44
CA GLY A 105 8.53 -12.96 -14.04
C GLY A 105 8.06 -14.35 -13.60
N THR A 106 8.73 -14.97 -12.62
CA THR A 106 8.30 -16.27 -12.08
C THR A 106 7.02 -16.08 -11.28
N GLN A 107 5.98 -16.81 -11.66
CA GLN A 107 4.66 -16.72 -11.03
C GLN A 107 4.47 -17.77 -9.93
N VAL A 108 3.98 -17.31 -8.79
CA VAL A 108 3.63 -18.11 -7.61
C VAL A 108 2.25 -17.70 -7.13
N ALA A 109 1.38 -18.68 -6.88
CA ALA A 109 0.02 -18.45 -6.41
C ALA A 109 -0.13 -18.72 -4.91
N ALA A 110 -1.05 -17.99 -4.29
CA ALA A 110 -1.72 -18.47 -3.08
C ALA A 110 -2.83 -19.47 -3.45
N ALA A 111 -3.40 -20.14 -2.44
CA ALA A 111 -4.58 -20.95 -2.64
C ALA A 111 -5.71 -20.12 -3.28
N ALA A 112 -6.41 -20.69 -4.26
CA ALA A 112 -7.50 -20.00 -4.95
C ALA A 112 -8.67 -19.71 -4.00
N ASP A 113 -9.28 -18.53 -4.18
CA ASP A 113 -10.54 -18.13 -3.55
C ASP A 113 -11.71 -18.26 -4.55
N GLU A 114 -12.89 -17.74 -4.22
CA GLU A 114 -14.08 -17.76 -5.09
C GLU A 114 -13.86 -17.01 -6.42
N ASP A 115 -12.91 -16.07 -6.45
CA ASP A 115 -12.59 -15.20 -7.59
C ASP A 115 -11.31 -15.68 -8.34
N GLY A 116 -10.82 -16.89 -8.06
CA GLY A 116 -9.69 -17.52 -8.74
C GLY A 116 -8.34 -17.45 -8.00
N PRO A 117 -7.24 -17.86 -8.65
CA PRO A 117 -5.92 -17.85 -8.03
C PRO A 117 -5.37 -16.43 -7.87
N ILE A 118 -4.76 -16.14 -6.72
CA ILE A 118 -4.06 -14.87 -6.47
C ILE A 118 -2.59 -15.06 -6.85
N LEU A 119 -2.19 -14.47 -7.97
CA LEU A 119 -0.84 -14.61 -8.53
C LEU A 119 0.09 -13.50 -8.05
N PHE A 120 1.31 -13.91 -7.69
CA PHE A 120 2.46 -13.05 -7.43
C PHE A 120 3.54 -13.34 -8.46
N GLU A 121 4.22 -12.29 -8.89
CA GLU A 121 5.29 -12.38 -9.87
C GLU A 121 6.60 -11.82 -9.30
N THR A 122 7.72 -12.52 -9.52
CA THR A 122 9.05 -12.07 -9.06
C THR A 122 9.51 -10.85 -9.86
N LEU A 123 9.94 -9.80 -9.16
CA LEU A 123 10.33 -8.53 -9.79
C LEU A 123 11.74 -8.55 -10.38
N GLU A 124 12.59 -9.41 -9.86
CA GLU A 124 14.00 -9.52 -10.24
C GLU A 124 14.38 -11.00 -10.37
N PRO A 125 15.39 -11.34 -11.18
CA PRO A 125 15.91 -12.69 -11.20
C PRO A 125 16.65 -12.99 -9.88
N LEU A 126 16.65 -14.25 -9.46
CA LEU A 126 17.31 -14.73 -8.26
C LEU A 126 18.14 -15.98 -8.58
N SER A 127 19.42 -15.96 -8.22
CA SER A 127 20.24 -17.17 -8.14
C SER A 127 20.08 -17.78 -6.76
N VAL A 128 19.32 -18.88 -6.68
CA VAL A 128 19.07 -19.63 -5.44
C VAL A 128 20.33 -20.42 -5.10
N VAL A 129 20.95 -20.08 -3.97
CA VAL A 129 22.08 -20.80 -3.41
C VAL A 129 21.61 -22.19 -2.98
N ALA A 130 22.14 -23.22 -3.61
CA ALA A 130 21.72 -24.61 -3.38
C ALA A 130 22.27 -25.19 -2.06
N THR A 131 23.43 -24.67 -1.60
CA THR A 131 24.00 -25.04 -0.30
C THR A 131 23.21 -24.36 0.84
N PRO A 132 22.63 -25.11 1.79
CA PRO A 132 21.75 -24.52 2.79
C PRO A 132 22.53 -23.76 3.87
N LEU A 133 21.97 -22.62 4.31
CA LEU A 133 22.45 -21.87 5.47
C LEU A 133 22.04 -22.61 6.75
N VAL A 134 23.00 -23.27 7.40
CA VAL A 134 22.75 -24.13 8.57
C VAL A 134 23.14 -23.47 9.88
N GLU A 135 24.09 -22.53 9.87
CA GLU A 135 24.59 -21.90 11.09
C GLU A 135 24.69 -20.37 10.95
N VAL A 136 24.34 -19.67 12.04
CA VAL A 136 24.57 -18.24 12.22
C VAL A 136 25.34 -18.04 13.51
N GLN A 137 26.51 -17.41 13.43
CA GLN A 137 27.35 -17.09 14.59
C GLN A 137 27.65 -15.59 14.63
N VAL A 138 27.90 -15.07 15.82
CA VAL A 138 28.34 -13.69 16.04
C VAL A 138 29.70 -13.72 16.71
N TYR A 139 30.62 -12.87 16.23
CA TYR A 139 31.89 -12.56 16.88
C TYR A 139 31.84 -11.12 17.41
N ASP A 140 31.93 -10.94 18.73
CA ASP A 140 31.79 -9.64 19.41
C ASP A 140 33.12 -8.87 19.60
N GLY A 141 34.19 -9.35 18.96
CA GLY A 141 35.56 -8.86 19.14
C GLY A 141 36.39 -9.65 20.16
N PHE A 142 35.76 -10.48 21.01
CA PHE A 142 36.44 -11.32 22.00
C PHE A 142 36.15 -12.80 21.83
N GLY A 143 34.88 -13.13 21.55
CA GLY A 143 34.43 -14.51 21.49
C GLY A 143 33.37 -14.72 20.42
N TYR A 144 33.23 -15.98 20.01
CA TYR A 144 32.14 -16.43 19.15
C TYR A 144 30.95 -16.84 20.01
N ARG A 145 29.74 -16.67 19.47
CA ARG A 145 28.51 -17.19 20.05
C ARG A 145 27.60 -17.69 18.95
N ILE A 146 27.03 -18.87 19.14
CA ILE A 146 26.00 -19.41 18.23
C ILE A 146 24.70 -18.64 18.40
N ALA A 147 24.14 -18.17 17.28
CA ALA A 147 22.90 -17.41 17.20
C ALA A 147 21.83 -18.07 16.32
N THR A 148 22.12 -19.24 15.74
CA THR A 148 21.28 -19.98 14.77
C THR A 148 19.82 -20.13 15.21
N THR A 149 19.57 -20.65 16.42
CA THR A 149 18.20 -20.85 16.92
C THR A 149 17.46 -19.52 17.10
N ARG A 150 18.15 -18.46 17.52
CA ARG A 150 17.54 -17.14 17.66
C ARG A 150 17.23 -16.52 16.31
N ALA A 151 18.16 -16.60 15.35
CA ALA A 151 18.00 -16.06 14.00
C ALA A 151 16.85 -16.70 13.20
N ARG A 152 16.39 -17.89 13.61
CA ARG A 152 15.26 -18.61 13.00
C ARG A 152 13.97 -18.54 13.81
N ALA A 153 14.02 -18.07 15.06
CA ALA A 153 12.86 -18.03 15.93
C ALA A 153 12.11 -16.70 15.73
N GLU A 154 10.82 -16.80 15.42
CA GLU A 154 9.95 -15.64 15.27
C GLU A 154 9.97 -14.74 16.52
N GLY A 155 10.15 -13.43 16.31
CA GLY A 155 10.19 -12.44 17.39
C GLY A 155 11.48 -12.44 18.22
N GLN A 156 12.49 -13.24 17.87
CA GLN A 156 13.82 -13.15 18.47
C GLN A 156 14.79 -12.38 17.59
N THR A 157 15.65 -11.60 18.22
CA THR A 157 16.65 -10.78 17.52
C THR A 157 18.06 -11.26 17.78
N ILE A 158 18.95 -11.00 16.81
CA ILE A 158 20.39 -11.20 16.93
C ILE A 158 21.12 -9.85 16.86
N ASP A 159 22.18 -9.70 17.65
CA ASP A 159 23.10 -8.56 17.57
C ASP A 159 24.24 -8.95 16.60
N PRO A 160 24.22 -8.56 15.31
CA PRO A 160 25.16 -9.08 14.31
C PRO A 160 26.62 -8.74 14.59
N PHE A 161 26.87 -7.70 15.39
CA PHE A 161 28.21 -7.25 15.79
C PHE A 161 28.40 -7.29 17.32
N GLY A 162 27.58 -8.08 18.00
CA GLY A 162 27.49 -8.07 19.46
C GLY A 162 26.85 -6.80 20.02
N PRO A 163 26.65 -6.73 21.35
CA PRO A 163 25.84 -5.68 22.00
C PRO A 163 26.47 -4.29 21.95
N LEU A 164 27.73 -4.17 21.50
CA LEU A 164 28.47 -2.91 21.44
C LEU A 164 28.95 -2.54 20.03
N ALA A 165 28.74 -3.42 19.03
CA ALA A 165 29.21 -3.22 17.65
C ALA A 165 30.65 -2.67 17.57
N ARG A 166 31.61 -3.38 18.18
CA ARG A 166 33.02 -2.94 18.19
C ARG A 166 33.66 -3.17 16.82
N ASP A 167 34.60 -2.32 16.45
CA ASP A 167 35.43 -2.55 15.26
C ASP A 167 36.05 -3.95 15.29
N GLY A 168 35.96 -4.67 14.18
CA GLY A 168 36.39 -6.06 14.03
C GLY A 168 35.35 -7.12 14.41
N SER A 169 34.22 -6.73 15.02
CA SER A 169 33.10 -7.65 15.26
C SER A 169 32.50 -8.12 13.94
N ALA A 170 31.88 -9.30 13.92
CA ALA A 170 31.37 -9.88 12.68
C ALA A 170 30.13 -10.76 12.87
N LEU A 171 29.25 -10.72 11.88
CA LEU A 171 28.19 -11.70 11.66
C LEU A 171 28.73 -12.79 10.73
N LEU A 172 28.58 -14.05 11.10
CA LEU A 172 29.05 -15.20 10.33
C LEU A 172 27.89 -16.09 9.91
N LEU A 173 27.86 -16.46 8.63
CA LEU A 173 26.88 -17.32 7.99
C LEU A 173 27.57 -18.60 7.50
N GLY A 174 27.17 -19.74 8.07
CA GLY A 174 27.74 -21.06 7.83
C GLY A 174 26.85 -21.90 6.93
N PHE A 175 27.35 -22.26 5.76
CA PHE A 175 26.64 -23.03 4.74
C PHE A 175 27.13 -24.47 4.70
N GLN A 176 26.19 -25.41 4.60
CA GLN A 176 26.51 -26.82 4.52
C GLN A 176 27.14 -27.14 3.16
N PRO A 177 28.33 -27.79 3.13
CA PRO A 177 29.04 -28.02 1.88
C PRO A 177 28.54 -29.26 1.14
N THR A 178 27.36 -29.15 0.54
CA THR A 178 26.75 -30.23 -0.25
C THR A 178 27.24 -30.27 -1.71
N ALA A 179 27.72 -29.13 -2.22
CA ALA A 179 28.32 -28.94 -3.53
C ALA A 179 29.34 -27.79 -3.48
N ASP A 180 29.94 -27.45 -4.62
CA ASP A 180 30.72 -26.22 -4.75
C ASP A 180 29.87 -24.99 -4.40
N PHE A 181 30.48 -24.00 -3.74
CA PHE A 181 29.79 -22.78 -3.37
C PHE A 181 29.52 -21.92 -4.61
N THR A 182 28.41 -21.17 -4.63
CA THR A 182 28.01 -20.43 -5.84
C THR A 182 29.02 -19.33 -6.23
N ALA A 183 29.26 -19.21 -7.54
CA ALA A 183 30.00 -18.09 -8.13
C ALA A 183 29.07 -16.94 -8.57
N GLN A 184 27.74 -17.15 -8.53
CA GLN A 184 26.74 -16.13 -8.81
C GLN A 184 26.51 -15.23 -7.59
N ASP A 185 25.94 -14.07 -7.83
CA ASP A 185 25.60 -13.11 -6.78
C ASP A 185 24.70 -13.74 -5.71
N ILE A 186 25.05 -13.51 -4.45
CA ILE A 186 24.24 -13.94 -3.30
C ILE A 186 23.41 -12.74 -2.84
N SER A 187 22.09 -12.94 -2.75
CA SER A 187 21.14 -11.96 -2.25
C SER A 187 20.75 -12.30 -0.81
N LEU A 188 21.00 -11.38 0.11
CA LEU A 188 20.64 -11.48 1.52
C LEU A 188 19.58 -10.43 1.83
N LEU A 189 18.43 -10.85 2.34
CA LEU A 189 17.43 -9.94 2.87
C LEU A 189 17.68 -9.73 4.36
N ILE A 190 17.97 -8.48 4.73
CA ILE A 190 18.17 -8.05 6.11
C ILE A 190 16.86 -7.47 6.63
N ARG A 191 16.39 -7.98 7.77
CA ARG A 191 15.20 -7.48 8.48
C ARG A 191 15.56 -7.02 9.88
N LEU A 192 15.08 -5.84 10.25
CA LEU A 192 15.17 -5.31 11.59
C LEU A 192 13.87 -5.62 12.36
N PRO A 193 13.93 -5.74 13.71
CA PRO A 193 12.75 -6.00 14.52
C PRO A 193 11.73 -4.88 14.38
N ARG A 194 10.49 -5.23 13.99
CA ARG A 194 9.38 -4.28 13.82
C ARG A 194 8.97 -3.58 15.14
N ASN A 195 9.38 -4.10 16.30
CA ASN A 195 8.74 -3.82 17.59
C ASN A 195 9.55 -3.06 18.65
N GLU A 196 10.70 -2.45 18.34
CA GLU A 196 11.46 -1.78 19.41
C GLU A 196 11.59 -0.27 19.31
N ARG A 197 11.13 0.33 18.21
CA ARG A 197 10.77 1.75 18.14
C ARG A 197 9.92 2.04 16.91
N PRO A 198 9.01 3.04 17.00
CA PRO A 198 8.55 3.73 15.81
C PRO A 198 9.77 4.16 14.97
N PRO A 199 9.76 3.99 13.65
CA PRO A 199 10.86 4.48 12.84
C PRO A 199 11.17 5.94 13.17
N THR A 200 12.45 6.26 13.23
CA THR A 200 12.87 7.57 13.74
C THR A 200 12.34 8.66 12.82
N PRO A 201 11.79 9.77 13.37
CA PRO A 201 11.39 10.90 12.56
C PRO A 201 12.53 11.33 11.64
N LEU A 202 12.23 11.49 10.36
CA LEU A 202 13.20 11.84 9.33
C LEU A 202 13.15 13.35 9.08
N SER A 203 14.29 14.03 9.14
CA SER A 203 14.41 15.42 8.71
C SER A 203 14.54 15.47 7.18
N CYS A 204 13.67 16.25 6.52
CA CYS A 204 13.64 16.33 5.07
C CYS A 204 14.69 17.26 4.48
N ASN A 205 15.41 18.00 5.33
CA ASN A 205 16.44 18.94 4.92
C ASN A 205 17.82 18.30 4.68
N VAL A 206 17.96 16.98 4.84
CA VAL A 206 19.28 16.33 4.91
C VAL A 206 19.68 15.73 3.55
N ALA A 207 20.77 16.28 2.98
CA ALA A 207 21.54 15.64 1.93
C ALA A 207 22.02 14.26 2.39
N ILE A 208 21.94 13.25 1.51
CA ILE A 208 22.32 11.83 1.71
C ILE A 208 23.20 11.62 2.95
N ASP A 209 22.60 11.14 4.04
CA ASP A 209 23.30 10.87 5.28
C ASP A 209 24.49 9.93 4.98
N PRO A 210 25.72 10.20 5.43
CA PRO A 210 26.82 9.25 5.30
C PRO A 210 26.43 7.94 5.99
N LEU A 211 26.94 6.81 5.48
CA LEU A 211 26.68 5.52 6.11
C LEU A 211 27.25 5.52 7.53
N PRO A 212 26.52 4.96 8.52
CA PRO A 212 26.94 4.97 9.92
C PRO A 212 28.09 3.98 10.20
N ALA A 213 28.42 3.12 9.24
CA ALA A 213 29.47 2.12 9.36
C ALA A 213 29.99 1.65 8.01
N ASP A 214 31.25 1.21 8.01
CA ASP A 214 31.89 0.52 6.90
C ASP A 214 31.85 -0.99 7.15
N LEU A 215 31.07 -1.70 6.35
CA LEU A 215 30.94 -3.15 6.38
C LEU A 215 31.76 -3.80 5.28
N VAL A 216 32.51 -4.85 5.62
CA VAL A 216 33.28 -5.64 4.66
C VAL A 216 32.79 -7.07 4.69
N TRP A 217 32.36 -7.57 3.54
CA TRP A 217 32.05 -8.98 3.36
C TRP A 217 33.31 -9.76 3.04
N GLU A 218 33.49 -10.90 3.71
CA GLU A 218 34.65 -11.76 3.55
C GLU A 218 34.20 -13.22 3.50
N VAL A 219 34.91 -14.02 2.71
CA VAL A 219 34.76 -15.48 2.66
C VAL A 219 35.94 -16.16 3.32
N ARG A 220 35.73 -17.31 3.94
CA ARG A 220 36.81 -18.16 4.44
C ARG A 220 37.44 -18.94 3.28
N ASN A 221 38.73 -18.71 3.03
CA ASN A 221 39.55 -19.48 2.09
C ASN A 221 40.50 -20.43 2.87
N ALA A 222 41.47 -21.04 2.17
CA ALA A 222 42.41 -21.99 2.78
C ALA A 222 43.38 -21.37 3.81
N THR A 223 43.72 -20.08 3.70
CA THR A 223 44.75 -19.41 4.50
C THR A 223 44.19 -18.41 5.50
N GLY A 224 43.06 -17.78 5.19
CA GLY A 224 42.49 -16.68 5.97
C GLY A 224 41.06 -16.32 5.57
N TRP A 225 40.66 -15.11 5.95
CA TRP A 225 39.48 -14.44 5.46
C TRP A 225 39.88 -13.57 4.27
N GLU A 226 39.11 -13.64 3.19
CA GLU A 226 39.36 -12.90 1.95
C GLU A 226 38.16 -12.00 1.62
N PRO A 227 38.35 -10.70 1.38
CA PRO A 227 37.27 -9.80 1.02
C PRO A 227 36.57 -10.18 -0.28
N ILE A 228 35.25 -10.07 -0.30
CA ILE A 228 34.41 -10.20 -1.50
C ILE A 228 33.67 -8.89 -1.77
N SER A 229 33.38 -8.63 -3.04
CA SER A 229 32.77 -7.36 -3.45
C SER A 229 31.30 -7.27 -3.02
N THR A 230 30.94 -6.17 -2.38
CA THR A 230 29.55 -5.76 -2.18
C THR A 230 29.06 -5.06 -3.45
N ILE A 231 28.06 -5.65 -4.11
CA ILE A 231 27.48 -5.12 -5.35
C ILE A 231 26.46 -4.03 -5.01
N ARG A 232 25.64 -4.27 -4.00
CA ARG A 232 24.62 -3.31 -3.51
C ARG A 232 24.28 -3.59 -2.05
N ASP A 233 24.15 -2.53 -1.25
CA ASP A 233 23.62 -2.62 0.12
C ASP A 233 22.48 -1.60 0.30
N ASN A 234 21.24 -2.09 0.25
CA ASN A 234 20.06 -1.29 0.52
C ASN A 234 19.68 -1.27 2.02
N SER A 235 20.32 -2.09 2.86
CA SER A 235 20.12 -2.09 4.32
C SER A 235 20.81 -0.91 5.02
N ARG A 236 21.62 -0.15 4.27
CA ARG A 236 22.45 0.97 4.74
C ARG A 236 23.25 0.57 5.98
N ALA A 237 24.11 -0.43 5.84
CA ALA A 237 24.87 -1.00 6.94
C ALA A 237 23.98 -1.48 8.11
N PHE A 238 22.94 -2.25 7.82
CA PHE A 238 22.01 -2.84 8.80
C PHE A 238 21.24 -1.83 9.67
N THR A 239 20.97 -0.63 9.14
CA THR A 239 20.15 0.38 9.82
C THR A 239 18.70 0.42 9.36
N GLN A 240 18.39 -0.25 8.26
CA GLN A 240 17.03 -0.41 7.75
C GLN A 240 16.87 -1.77 7.07
N ASP A 241 15.61 -2.19 6.89
CA ASP A 241 15.29 -3.36 6.08
C ASP A 241 15.84 -3.18 4.66
N GLY A 242 16.41 -4.23 4.08
CA GLY A 242 16.88 -4.16 2.71
C GLY A 242 17.72 -5.33 2.25
N TYR A 243 17.89 -5.38 0.94
CA TYR A 243 18.72 -6.36 0.25
C TYR A 243 20.19 -5.97 0.27
N VAL A 244 21.04 -6.93 0.60
CA VAL A 244 22.49 -6.88 0.42
C VAL A 244 22.87 -7.91 -0.64
N ARG A 245 23.42 -7.43 -1.75
CA ARG A 245 23.96 -8.27 -2.84
C ARG A 245 25.47 -8.27 -2.78
N ILE A 246 26.04 -9.45 -2.73
CA ILE A 246 27.48 -9.69 -2.67
C ILE A 246 27.87 -10.66 -3.78
N ALA A 247 29.10 -10.55 -4.27
CA ALA A 247 29.63 -11.47 -5.27
C ALA A 247 29.74 -12.89 -4.70
N GLY A 248 29.38 -13.89 -5.50
CA GLY A 248 29.52 -15.31 -5.16
C GLY A 248 30.98 -15.71 -5.00
N PRO A 249 31.38 -16.38 -3.89
CA PRO A 249 32.78 -16.75 -3.69
C PRO A 249 33.30 -17.84 -4.63
N GLY A 250 32.41 -18.64 -5.23
CA GLY A 250 32.77 -19.75 -6.10
C GLY A 250 33.81 -20.67 -5.47
N THR A 251 34.83 -20.99 -6.26
CA THR A 251 35.95 -21.86 -5.86
C THR A 251 36.91 -21.23 -4.85
N VAL A 252 36.74 -19.98 -4.43
CA VAL A 252 37.56 -19.35 -3.37
C VAL A 252 37.15 -19.88 -1.99
N ALA A 253 35.87 -20.18 -1.80
CA ALA A 253 35.35 -20.70 -0.55
C ALA A 253 36.00 -22.05 -0.20
N ARG A 254 36.45 -22.18 1.04
CA ARG A 254 36.97 -23.43 1.59
C ARG A 254 36.26 -23.74 2.90
N GLN A 255 35.99 -25.02 3.10
CA GLN A 255 35.36 -25.51 4.31
C GLN A 255 36.30 -25.31 5.49
N ALA A 256 35.78 -24.83 6.61
CA ALA A 256 36.57 -24.64 7.82
C ALA A 256 35.72 -24.79 9.08
N ILE A 257 36.39 -25.15 10.17
CA ILE A 257 35.87 -25.04 11.54
C ILE A 257 36.14 -23.60 12.01
N VAL A 258 35.10 -22.90 12.45
CA VAL A 258 35.19 -21.49 12.89
C VAL A 258 34.37 -21.30 14.15
N GLY A 259 34.99 -20.69 15.16
CA GLY A 259 34.33 -20.34 16.41
C GLY A 259 33.90 -21.56 17.23
N GLU A 260 32.63 -21.57 17.65
CA GLU A 260 32.09 -22.64 18.49
C GLU A 260 31.59 -23.85 17.66
N VAL A 261 31.34 -23.65 16.36
CA VAL A 261 30.84 -24.69 15.46
C VAL A 261 31.98 -25.63 15.05
N GLN A 262 31.90 -26.90 15.48
CA GLN A 262 32.93 -27.93 15.24
C GLN A 262 32.77 -28.67 13.90
N THR A 263 31.68 -28.43 13.17
CA THR A 263 31.47 -28.98 11.83
C THR A 263 32.11 -28.07 10.79
N PRO A 264 32.87 -28.61 9.81
CA PRO A 264 33.43 -27.80 8.74
C PRO A 264 32.33 -27.32 7.78
N LEU A 265 32.21 -26.00 7.63
CA LEU A 265 31.22 -25.34 6.78
C LEU A 265 31.89 -24.34 5.83
N TYR A 266 31.20 -23.92 4.77
CA TYR A 266 31.57 -22.71 4.05
C TYR A 266 31.14 -21.49 4.87
N TRP A 267 32.03 -20.53 5.06
CA TRP A 267 31.76 -19.36 5.88
C TRP A 267 31.82 -18.08 5.06
N LEU A 268 30.71 -17.34 5.10
CA LEU A 268 30.67 -15.92 4.79
C LEU A 268 30.63 -15.14 6.09
N ARG A 269 31.33 -14.01 6.16
CA ARG A 269 31.16 -13.07 7.27
C ARG A 269 31.01 -11.65 6.80
N CYS A 270 30.15 -10.90 7.48
CA CYS A 270 30.11 -9.45 7.42
C CYS A 270 30.88 -8.91 8.62
N ARG A 271 32.02 -8.29 8.39
CA ARG A 271 32.86 -7.69 9.42
C ARG A 271 32.65 -6.19 9.48
N LEU A 272 32.42 -5.68 10.67
CA LEU A 272 32.42 -4.26 10.95
C LEU A 272 33.86 -3.75 10.90
N GLN A 273 34.26 -3.07 9.83
CA GLN A 273 35.61 -2.52 9.72
C GLN A 273 35.74 -1.26 10.57
N ARG A 274 34.74 -0.39 10.49
CA ARG A 274 34.62 0.81 11.30
C ARG A 274 33.16 1.09 11.60
N GLY A 275 32.81 1.16 12.89
CA GLY A 275 31.47 1.50 13.34
C GLY A 275 31.40 2.90 13.93
N ALA A 276 30.40 3.68 13.51
CA ALA A 276 29.94 4.89 14.17
C ALA A 276 28.43 4.80 14.47
N TYR A 277 27.95 3.59 14.75
CA TYR A 277 26.55 3.38 15.12
C TYR A 277 26.23 4.13 16.42
N GLU A 278 25.23 5.00 16.38
CA GLU A 278 24.65 5.56 17.61
C GLU A 278 24.06 4.47 18.50
N ARG A 279 23.51 3.43 17.87
CA ARG A 279 23.03 2.21 18.51
C ARG A 279 23.44 1.01 17.67
N PRO A 280 24.08 -0.01 18.28
CA PRO A 280 24.36 -1.27 17.61
C PRO A 280 23.10 -1.83 16.92
N PRO A 281 23.21 -2.28 15.66
CA PRO A 281 22.07 -2.82 14.93
C PRO A 281 21.60 -4.13 15.58
N ARG A 282 20.32 -4.45 15.38
CA ARG A 282 19.71 -5.72 15.76
C ARG A 282 18.93 -6.25 14.58
N LEU A 283 19.08 -7.53 14.29
CA LEU A 283 18.41 -8.18 13.17
C LEU A 283 17.34 -9.12 13.69
N ASP A 284 16.17 -9.04 13.10
CA ASP A 284 15.08 -10.00 13.27
C ASP A 284 15.40 -11.27 12.49
N SER A 285 15.78 -11.11 11.22
CA SER A 285 16.16 -12.24 10.36
C SER A 285 17.18 -11.83 9.30
N VAL A 286 17.98 -12.81 8.89
CA VAL A 286 18.84 -12.75 7.69
C VAL A 286 18.42 -13.90 6.79
N LEU A 287 17.73 -13.58 5.69
CA LEU A 287 17.19 -14.59 4.77
C LEU A 287 18.04 -14.66 3.51
N ILE A 288 18.30 -15.89 3.08
CA ILE A 288 18.89 -16.21 1.77
C ILE A 288 17.79 -16.57 0.78
N ASN A 289 18.13 -16.68 -0.51
CA ASN A 289 17.23 -17.20 -1.55
C ASN A 289 15.87 -16.50 -1.56
N THR A 290 15.87 -15.21 -1.26
CA THR A 290 14.66 -14.40 -1.12
C THR A 290 14.69 -13.27 -2.15
N VAL A 291 13.56 -12.99 -2.78
CA VAL A 291 13.41 -11.99 -3.85
C VAL A 291 12.06 -11.28 -3.72
N PRO A 292 11.97 -9.98 -4.04
CA PRO A 292 10.71 -9.27 -3.97
C PRO A 292 9.75 -9.72 -5.06
N ALA A 293 8.47 -9.79 -4.70
CA ALA A 293 7.37 -10.11 -5.58
C ALA A 293 6.21 -9.14 -5.38
N HIS A 294 5.44 -8.94 -6.45
CA HIS A 294 4.22 -8.14 -6.41
C HIS A 294 3.02 -8.97 -6.83
N GLN A 295 1.84 -8.62 -6.33
CA GLN A 295 0.58 -9.22 -6.72
C GLN A 295 0.10 -8.59 -8.03
N ALA A 296 0.81 -8.88 -9.11
CA ALA A 296 0.45 -8.51 -10.47
C ALA A 296 1.03 -9.56 -11.41
N SER A 297 0.44 -9.68 -12.59
CA SER A 297 0.93 -10.54 -13.65
C SER A 297 1.28 -9.73 -14.88
N THR A 298 2.34 -10.13 -15.57
CA THR A 298 2.73 -9.51 -16.83
C THR A 298 1.92 -10.08 -17.98
N ALA A 299 1.28 -9.18 -18.74
CA ALA A 299 0.72 -9.50 -20.04
C ALA A 299 1.66 -8.93 -21.13
N THR A 300 1.98 -9.76 -22.13
CA THR A 300 2.88 -9.40 -23.23
C THR A 300 2.24 -9.63 -24.59
N GLU A 301 2.67 -8.85 -25.58
CA GLU A 301 2.32 -9.02 -26.99
C GLU A 301 0.80 -9.12 -27.28
N GLU A 302 -0.01 -8.33 -26.56
CA GLU A 302 -1.45 -8.31 -26.78
C GLU A 302 -1.82 -7.43 -27.98
N PHE A 303 -2.38 -8.05 -29.02
CA PHE A 303 -2.89 -7.34 -30.18
C PHE A 303 -4.25 -6.68 -29.86
N LEU A 304 -4.27 -5.35 -29.83
CA LEU A 304 -5.48 -4.58 -29.50
C LEU A 304 -6.37 -4.36 -30.72
N GLY A 305 -5.76 -4.24 -31.90
CA GLY A 305 -6.49 -4.00 -33.13
C GLY A 305 -5.66 -3.27 -34.18
N ARG A 306 -6.35 -2.78 -35.21
CA ARG A 306 -5.76 -2.00 -36.29
C ARG A 306 -6.47 -0.67 -36.40
N SER A 307 -5.70 0.40 -36.59
CA SER A 307 -6.23 1.74 -36.83
C SER A 307 -7.07 1.77 -38.11
N ASP A 308 -8.24 2.40 -38.04
CA ASP A 308 -9.10 2.68 -39.20
C ASP A 308 -8.93 4.11 -39.74
N GLY A 309 -8.01 4.88 -39.15
CA GLY A 309 -7.69 6.26 -39.52
C GLY A 309 -8.71 7.30 -39.07
N ARG A 310 -9.68 6.93 -38.22
CA ARG A 310 -10.63 7.88 -37.62
C ARG A 310 -10.04 8.55 -36.37
N PRO A 311 -10.53 9.74 -36.00
CA PRO A 311 -10.19 10.37 -34.72
C PRO A 311 -10.74 9.58 -33.52
N ASP A 312 -10.11 9.77 -32.36
CA ASP A 312 -10.59 9.29 -31.04
C ASP A 312 -10.83 7.77 -30.98
N GLN A 313 -10.04 6.99 -31.73
CA GLN A 313 -10.14 5.53 -31.72
C GLN A 313 -9.84 4.98 -30.33
N SER A 314 -10.62 3.99 -29.91
CA SER A 314 -10.46 3.34 -28.62
C SER A 314 -10.33 1.83 -28.73
N PHE A 315 -9.47 1.27 -27.88
CA PHE A 315 -9.20 -0.16 -27.77
C PHE A 315 -9.22 -0.58 -26.31
N THR A 316 -9.49 -1.84 -26.02
CA THR A 316 -9.65 -2.33 -24.64
C THR A 316 -8.68 -3.47 -24.38
N LEU A 317 -7.94 -3.39 -23.27
CA LEU A 317 -7.07 -4.45 -22.80
C LEU A 317 -7.89 -5.63 -22.25
N ALA A 318 -7.40 -6.84 -22.44
CA ALA A 318 -8.06 -8.06 -21.98
C ALA A 318 -7.98 -8.25 -20.47
N ASN A 319 -6.87 -7.84 -19.83
CA ASN A 319 -6.62 -8.10 -18.43
C ASN A 319 -6.68 -6.84 -17.57
N LEU A 320 -7.41 -6.90 -16.46
CA LEU A 320 -7.79 -5.75 -15.64
C LEU A 320 -7.68 -6.08 -14.14
N PRO A 321 -7.51 -5.05 -13.29
CA PRO A 321 -7.16 -3.68 -13.64
C PRO A 321 -5.67 -3.58 -14.00
N VAL A 322 -5.29 -2.54 -14.77
CA VAL A 322 -3.89 -2.27 -15.15
C VAL A 322 -3.16 -1.58 -14.01
N VAL A 323 -2.04 -2.15 -13.59
CA VAL A 323 -1.26 -1.68 -12.46
C VAL A 323 -0.04 -0.88 -12.94
N PRO A 324 0.21 0.32 -12.39
CA PRO A 324 1.42 1.08 -12.71
C PRO A 324 2.70 0.38 -12.23
N ARG A 325 3.81 0.72 -12.90
CA ARG A 325 5.15 0.32 -12.50
C ARG A 325 5.65 1.16 -11.34
N ASP A 326 6.40 0.54 -10.45
CA ASP A 326 7.09 1.22 -9.34
C ASP A 326 8.05 2.29 -9.83
N ARG A 327 8.69 1.99 -10.96
CA ARG A 327 9.62 2.87 -11.65
C ARG A 327 9.21 2.90 -13.11
N PRO A 328 8.78 4.05 -13.63
CA PRO A 328 8.50 4.19 -15.04
C PRO A 328 9.73 3.78 -15.86
N MET A 329 9.51 2.92 -16.84
CA MET A 329 10.56 2.51 -17.76
C MET A 329 10.83 3.68 -18.72
N LYS A 330 12.11 3.93 -19.02
CA LYS A 330 12.48 4.93 -20.02
C LYS A 330 12.87 4.23 -21.31
N LEU A 331 12.23 4.61 -22.40
CA LEU A 331 12.54 4.11 -23.73
C LEU A 331 12.97 5.25 -24.64
N LEU A 332 13.74 4.92 -25.67
CA LEU A 332 14.06 5.84 -26.75
C LEU A 332 13.33 5.36 -28.01
N THR A 333 12.53 6.22 -28.61
CA THR A 333 11.89 5.94 -29.90
C THR A 333 12.95 5.91 -31.02
N PRO A 334 12.66 5.31 -32.19
CA PRO A 334 13.60 5.28 -33.32
C PRO A 334 14.07 6.67 -33.80
N ASP A 335 13.28 7.71 -33.58
CA ASP A 335 13.60 9.11 -33.88
C ASP A 335 14.34 9.85 -32.74
N GLY A 336 14.73 9.15 -31.68
CA GLY A 336 15.57 9.70 -30.60
C GLY A 336 14.80 10.45 -29.51
N VAL A 337 13.47 10.31 -29.45
CA VAL A 337 12.65 10.93 -28.40
C VAL A 337 12.61 10.01 -27.19
N ALA A 338 12.94 10.55 -26.01
CA ALA A 338 12.85 9.81 -24.76
C ALA A 338 11.39 9.81 -24.27
N ILE A 339 10.83 8.62 -24.06
CA ILE A 339 9.49 8.43 -23.52
C ILE A 339 9.56 7.73 -22.16
N SER A 340 8.55 7.99 -21.32
CA SER A 340 8.34 7.36 -20.03
C SER A 340 7.15 6.42 -20.12
N VAL A 341 7.32 5.17 -19.73
CA VAL A 341 6.29 4.13 -19.69
C VAL A 341 5.91 3.88 -18.23
N PRO A 342 4.90 4.58 -17.69
CA PRO A 342 4.51 4.43 -16.30
C PRO A 342 3.70 3.14 -16.08
N SER A 343 2.98 2.64 -17.08
CA SER A 343 2.18 1.42 -16.93
C SER A 343 2.19 0.54 -18.19
N LEU A 344 1.71 1.04 -19.32
CA LEU A 344 1.54 0.29 -20.56
C LEU A 344 2.59 0.68 -21.61
N ARG A 345 3.34 -0.30 -22.11
CA ARG A 345 4.15 -0.12 -23.34
C ARG A 345 3.27 -0.38 -24.56
N LEU A 346 2.63 0.68 -25.06
CA LEU A 346 1.88 0.62 -26.31
C LEU A 346 2.83 0.88 -27.49
N GLU A 347 2.79 -0.01 -28.49
CA GLU A 347 3.51 0.20 -29.74
C GLU A 347 2.57 0.10 -30.93
N VAL A 348 2.87 0.92 -31.95
CA VAL A 348 2.10 0.94 -33.19
C VAL A 348 3.03 0.79 -34.38
N ASP A 349 2.73 -0.15 -35.26
CA ASP A 349 3.44 -0.32 -36.53
C ASP A 349 2.73 0.47 -37.63
N GLU A 350 3.31 1.60 -38.03
CA GLU A 350 2.84 2.43 -39.15
C GLU A 350 3.56 2.10 -40.47
N GLY A 351 4.00 0.87 -40.67
CA GLY A 351 4.64 0.37 -41.89
C GLY A 351 6.16 0.47 -41.90
N GLN A 352 6.78 0.87 -40.79
CA GLN A 352 8.23 0.93 -40.60
C GLN A 352 8.68 0.15 -39.35
N GLY A 353 7.81 -0.69 -38.80
CA GLY A 353 8.01 -1.41 -37.55
C GLY A 353 7.34 -0.70 -36.38
N PHE A 354 7.29 -1.42 -35.26
CA PHE A 354 6.66 -0.96 -34.02
C PHE A 354 7.41 0.21 -33.40
N VAL A 355 6.69 1.32 -33.21
CA VAL A 355 7.19 2.52 -32.53
C VAL A 355 6.42 2.67 -31.22
N PRO A 356 7.08 2.92 -30.09
CA PRO A 356 6.39 3.10 -28.83
C PRO A 356 5.77 4.49 -28.71
N TRP A 357 4.58 4.53 -28.12
CA TRP A 357 3.79 5.74 -27.88
C TRP A 357 3.90 6.13 -26.39
N GLN A 358 3.74 7.42 -26.09
CA GLN A 358 3.81 7.97 -24.75
C GLN A 358 2.41 7.98 -24.11
N GLU A 359 2.30 7.35 -22.94
CA GLU A 359 1.12 7.46 -22.11
C GLU A 359 1.03 8.87 -21.53
N VAL A 360 -0.10 9.54 -21.72
CA VAL A 360 -0.40 10.86 -21.16
C VAL A 360 -1.72 10.81 -20.39
N PRO A 361 -1.90 11.65 -19.35
CA PRO A 361 -3.16 11.72 -18.62
C PRO A 361 -4.31 12.21 -19.52
N ASP A 362 -4.00 13.16 -20.41
CA ASP A 362 -4.93 13.70 -21.40
C ASP A 362 -4.17 14.27 -22.63
N PHE A 363 -4.91 14.65 -23.67
CA PHE A 363 -4.35 15.19 -24.91
C PHE A 363 -4.20 16.72 -24.93
N LEU A 364 -4.50 17.46 -23.87
CA LEU A 364 -4.53 18.94 -23.86
C LEU A 364 -3.17 19.56 -24.20
N ALA A 365 -2.08 18.94 -23.74
CA ALA A 365 -0.72 19.35 -24.02
C ALA A 365 -0.12 18.72 -25.29
N SER A 366 -0.89 17.89 -26.00
CA SER A 366 -0.41 17.13 -27.16
C SER A 366 -0.55 17.94 -28.45
N GLY A 367 0.50 17.97 -29.25
CA GLY A 367 0.50 18.42 -30.63
C GLY A 367 -0.14 17.40 -31.58
N PRO A 368 -0.40 17.79 -32.85
CA PRO A 368 -1.06 16.94 -33.84
C PRO A 368 -0.22 15.72 -34.28
N ASP A 369 1.11 15.82 -34.17
CA ASP A 369 2.04 14.75 -34.57
C ASP A 369 2.52 13.89 -33.39
N ASP A 370 2.12 14.25 -32.16
CA ASP A 370 2.57 13.59 -30.95
C ASP A 370 1.98 12.19 -30.85
N ARG A 371 2.85 11.18 -30.70
CA ARG A 371 2.48 9.77 -30.52
C ARG A 371 2.03 9.51 -29.09
N HIS A 372 0.92 10.12 -28.72
CA HIS A 372 0.36 10.06 -27.38
C HIS A 372 -0.88 9.18 -27.33
N PHE A 373 -1.09 8.51 -26.21
CA PHE A 373 -2.32 7.79 -25.90
C PHE A 373 -2.71 8.01 -24.44
N THR A 374 -3.99 7.86 -24.12
CA THR A 374 -4.47 7.82 -22.74
C THR A 374 -4.88 6.41 -22.36
N LEU A 375 -4.77 6.06 -21.08
CA LEU A 375 -5.18 4.78 -20.53
C LEU A 375 -6.09 4.99 -19.32
N ASN A 376 -7.25 4.34 -19.32
CA ASN A 376 -8.01 4.11 -18.10
C ASN A 376 -7.56 2.79 -17.45
N HIS A 377 -6.96 2.87 -16.27
CA HIS A 377 -6.41 1.70 -15.58
C HIS A 377 -7.48 0.69 -15.12
N GLY A 378 -8.64 1.16 -14.67
CA GLY A 378 -9.72 0.30 -14.18
C GLY A 378 -10.43 -0.44 -15.32
N THR A 379 -10.67 0.23 -16.44
CA THR A 379 -11.40 -0.34 -17.59
C THR A 379 -10.50 -0.87 -18.71
N GLY A 380 -9.20 -0.55 -18.69
CA GLY A 380 -8.23 -0.89 -19.73
C GLY A 380 -8.49 -0.18 -21.06
N LEU A 381 -9.27 0.90 -21.06
CA LEU A 381 -9.59 1.65 -22.28
C LEU A 381 -8.38 2.51 -22.70
N VAL A 382 -7.77 2.15 -23.82
CA VAL A 382 -6.75 2.93 -24.52
C VAL A 382 -7.45 3.85 -25.52
N THR A 383 -7.17 5.15 -25.48
CA THR A 383 -7.69 6.11 -26.47
C THR A 383 -6.55 6.79 -27.21
N LEU A 384 -6.73 7.01 -28.51
CA LEU A 384 -5.77 7.68 -29.41
C LEU A 384 -6.27 9.10 -29.77
N GLY A 385 -5.38 9.93 -30.32
CA GLY A 385 -5.69 11.33 -30.63
C GLY A 385 -6.56 11.55 -31.86
N ASP A 386 -6.73 12.82 -32.24
CA ASP A 386 -7.62 13.28 -33.32
C ASP A 386 -6.90 14.05 -34.45
N ASN A 387 -5.55 14.00 -34.50
CA ASN A 387 -4.67 14.82 -35.36
C ASN A 387 -4.76 16.34 -35.11
N ARG A 388 -5.44 16.78 -34.05
CA ARG A 388 -5.33 18.15 -33.50
C ARG A 388 -4.61 18.11 -32.17
N ARG A 389 -4.89 17.08 -31.37
CA ARG A 389 -4.37 16.79 -30.05
C ARG A 389 -4.04 15.30 -29.99
N GLY A 390 -2.78 14.98 -30.24
CA GLY A 390 -2.31 13.60 -30.43
C GLY A 390 -2.59 13.09 -31.84
N ARG A 391 -1.70 12.22 -32.30
CA ARG A 391 -1.71 11.66 -33.65
C ARG A 391 -2.72 10.51 -33.80
N ILE A 392 -3.31 10.40 -34.99
CA ILE A 392 -4.07 9.23 -35.46
C ILE A 392 -3.11 8.31 -36.23
N PRO A 393 -2.99 7.02 -35.87
CA PRO A 393 -2.16 6.10 -36.64
C PRO A 393 -2.73 5.83 -38.04
N ILE A 394 -1.86 5.54 -39.01
CA ILE A 394 -2.27 5.25 -40.39
C ILE A 394 -3.22 4.05 -40.49
N ALA A 395 -4.13 4.08 -41.48
CA ALA A 395 -5.11 3.00 -41.72
C ALA A 395 -4.68 1.97 -42.78
N VAL A 396 -3.82 2.37 -43.73
CA VAL A 396 -3.48 1.56 -44.92
C VAL A 396 -1.97 1.34 -44.95
N GLY A 397 -1.55 0.09 -45.11
CA GLY A 397 -0.13 -0.29 -45.12
C GLY A 397 0.53 -0.39 -43.74
N GLY A 398 -0.28 -0.35 -42.67
CA GLY A 398 0.15 -0.45 -41.26
C GLY A 398 -1.04 -0.26 -40.32
N GLY A 399 -0.78 0.34 -39.17
CA GLY A 399 -1.76 0.69 -38.14
C GLY A 399 -1.98 -0.38 -37.07
N GLU A 400 -1.11 -1.39 -36.98
CA GLU A 400 -1.26 -2.44 -35.96
C GLU A 400 -0.90 -1.90 -34.58
N ILE A 401 -1.79 -2.07 -33.63
CA ILE A 401 -1.66 -1.55 -32.27
C ILE A 401 -1.50 -2.72 -31.32
N VAL A 402 -0.38 -2.76 -30.61
CA VAL A 402 0.00 -3.85 -29.72
C VAL A 402 0.37 -3.30 -28.36
N ALA A 403 -0.23 -3.85 -27.32
CA ALA A 403 0.23 -3.69 -25.94
C ALA A 403 1.39 -4.67 -25.71
N GLN A 404 2.62 -4.19 -25.87
CA GLN A 404 3.83 -5.03 -25.77
C GLN A 404 4.03 -5.60 -24.38
N GLU A 405 3.80 -4.78 -23.36
CA GLU A 405 3.97 -5.17 -21.97
C GLU A 405 3.15 -4.27 -21.03
N TYR A 406 2.35 -4.88 -20.16
CA TYR A 406 1.71 -4.20 -19.04
C TYR A 406 1.51 -5.16 -17.87
N PHE A 407 1.38 -4.60 -16.66
CA PHE A 407 1.05 -5.37 -15.47
C PHE A 407 -0.45 -5.25 -15.17
N TRP A 408 -1.06 -6.34 -14.76
CA TRP A 408 -2.46 -6.36 -14.36
C TRP A 408 -2.67 -7.13 -13.07
N GLY A 409 -3.78 -6.86 -12.38
CA GLY A 409 -4.10 -7.43 -11.08
C GLY A 409 -4.06 -6.37 -9.99
N GLY A 410 -3.47 -6.68 -8.85
CA GLY A 410 -3.54 -5.82 -7.67
C GLY A 410 -4.91 -5.88 -6.99
N GLY A 411 -5.07 -5.02 -5.98
CA GLY A 411 -6.26 -4.98 -5.14
C GLY A 411 -6.01 -5.53 -3.74
N ARG A 412 -7.03 -5.44 -2.88
CA ARG A 412 -6.95 -5.86 -1.47
C ARG A 412 -6.85 -7.37 -1.31
N ARG A 413 -7.32 -8.14 -2.29
CA ARG A 413 -7.20 -9.60 -2.32
C ARG A 413 -5.74 -10.07 -2.24
N GLY A 414 -4.78 -9.25 -2.67
CA GLY A 414 -3.37 -9.56 -2.54
C GLY A 414 -2.81 -9.47 -1.12
N ASN A 415 -3.54 -8.92 -0.15
CA ASN A 415 -3.05 -8.80 1.23
C ASN A 415 -3.21 -10.12 1.98
N LEU A 416 -2.16 -10.93 1.94
CA LEU A 416 -2.16 -12.30 2.44
C LEU A 416 -1.22 -12.48 3.62
N ALA A 417 -1.55 -13.39 4.53
CA ALA A 417 -0.68 -13.70 5.67
C ALA A 417 0.65 -14.33 5.21
N ALA A 418 1.65 -14.31 6.10
CA ALA A 418 2.90 -15.06 5.88
C ALA A 418 2.61 -16.56 5.68
N GLY A 419 3.39 -17.21 4.82
CA GLY A 419 3.31 -18.65 4.55
C GLY A 419 2.14 -19.11 3.69
N THR A 420 1.44 -18.20 3.01
CA THR A 420 0.23 -18.51 2.20
C THR A 420 0.50 -18.64 0.70
N VAL A 421 1.53 -17.95 0.19
CA VAL A 421 1.92 -17.93 -1.23
C VAL A 421 2.94 -19.05 -1.48
N THR A 422 2.45 -20.21 -1.95
CA THR A 422 3.22 -21.47 -1.93
C THR A 422 3.19 -22.28 -3.23
N GLN A 423 2.30 -21.96 -4.16
CA GLN A 423 2.09 -22.77 -5.36
C GLN A 423 2.83 -22.18 -6.57
N ILE A 424 3.98 -22.75 -6.94
CA ILE A 424 4.73 -22.31 -8.12
C ILE A 424 3.92 -22.61 -9.39
N GLN A 425 3.61 -21.59 -10.17
CA GLN A 425 2.84 -21.71 -11.43
C GLN A 425 3.77 -21.77 -12.65
N SER A 426 4.83 -20.95 -12.66
CA SER A 426 5.86 -21.02 -13.69
C SER A 426 6.78 -22.22 -13.44
N PHE A 427 7.11 -23.00 -14.47
CA PHE A 427 8.06 -24.10 -14.32
C PHE A 427 9.46 -23.56 -13.97
N VAL A 428 9.95 -23.86 -12.76
CA VAL A 428 11.32 -23.59 -12.35
C VAL A 428 11.99 -24.90 -11.95
N ALA A 429 12.91 -25.38 -12.79
CA ALA A 429 13.58 -26.64 -12.55
C ALA A 429 14.49 -26.57 -11.31
N GLY A 430 14.34 -27.54 -10.39
CA GLY A 430 15.22 -27.69 -9.24
C GLY A 430 14.80 -26.94 -7.97
N ILE A 431 13.64 -26.29 -7.96
CA ILE A 431 13.03 -25.74 -6.75
C ILE A 431 12.04 -26.76 -6.15
N GLU A 432 12.09 -26.95 -4.84
CA GLU A 432 11.20 -27.85 -4.09
C GLU A 432 9.98 -27.11 -3.56
N GLU A 433 10.23 -25.96 -2.93
CA GLU A 433 9.22 -25.19 -2.22
C GLU A 433 9.46 -23.70 -2.44
N VAL A 434 8.37 -22.93 -2.41
CA VAL A 434 8.38 -21.49 -2.28
C VAL A 434 7.44 -21.09 -1.16
N THR A 435 7.78 -20.03 -0.43
CA THR A 435 6.92 -19.46 0.59
C THR A 435 7.13 -17.96 0.69
N ASN A 436 6.13 -17.22 1.16
CA ASN A 436 6.31 -15.84 1.57
C ASN A 436 6.63 -15.78 3.07
N PRO A 437 7.88 -15.54 3.50
CA PRO A 437 8.23 -15.48 4.93
C PRO A 437 7.50 -14.37 5.69
N PHE A 438 6.97 -13.36 4.99
CA PHE A 438 6.23 -12.23 5.56
C PHE A 438 4.88 -12.06 4.88
N ALA A 439 3.95 -11.40 5.58
CA ALA A 439 2.67 -11.03 5.00
C ALA A 439 2.86 -10.21 3.71
N ALA A 440 2.03 -10.49 2.71
CA ALA A 440 1.87 -9.62 1.57
C ALA A 440 1.02 -8.42 2.00
N GLU A 441 1.53 -7.21 1.76
CA GLU A 441 0.91 -5.99 2.26
C GLU A 441 0.82 -4.92 1.18
N GLY A 442 -0.07 -3.97 1.39
CA GLY A 442 -0.18 -2.76 0.61
C GLY A 442 -1.00 -2.91 -0.67
N GLY A 443 -1.70 -4.01 -0.93
CA GLY A 443 -2.68 -4.11 -2.01
C GLY A 443 -3.91 -3.25 -1.74
N ALA A 444 -4.37 -2.51 -2.75
CA ALA A 444 -5.53 -1.63 -2.62
C ALA A 444 -6.30 -1.51 -3.95
N GLU A 445 -7.62 -1.39 -3.84
CA GLU A 445 -8.53 -1.11 -4.96
C GLU A 445 -8.29 0.28 -5.56
N GLU A 446 -8.83 0.50 -6.76
CA GLU A 446 -8.89 1.82 -7.38
C GLU A 446 -9.60 2.83 -6.46
N GLU A 447 -9.09 4.07 -6.43
CA GLU A 447 -9.64 5.14 -5.61
C GLU A 447 -11.09 5.46 -6.03
N PRO A 448 -12.08 5.34 -5.12
CA PRO A 448 -13.46 5.68 -5.45
C PRO A 448 -13.58 7.15 -5.84
N VAL A 449 -14.47 7.47 -6.80
CA VAL A 449 -14.68 8.84 -7.29
C VAL A 449 -14.91 9.86 -6.16
N GLU A 450 -15.65 9.49 -5.11
CA GLU A 450 -15.87 10.36 -3.96
C GLU A 450 -14.59 10.71 -3.19
N ASP A 451 -13.62 9.79 -3.13
CA ASP A 451 -12.31 10.01 -2.52
C ASP A 451 -11.47 10.94 -3.42
N VAL A 452 -11.54 10.75 -4.75
CA VAL A 452 -10.91 11.62 -5.75
C VAL A 452 -11.42 13.05 -5.61
N LYS A 453 -12.74 13.26 -5.53
CA LYS A 453 -13.34 14.60 -5.35
C LYS A 453 -12.81 15.29 -4.08
N ARG A 454 -12.67 14.56 -2.98
CA ARG A 454 -12.11 15.10 -1.72
C ARG A 454 -10.63 15.45 -1.85
N ARG A 455 -9.83 14.59 -2.47
CA ARG A 455 -8.41 14.83 -2.72
C ARG A 455 -8.19 16.02 -3.66
N ALA A 456 -8.95 16.10 -4.73
CA ALA A 456 -8.86 17.17 -5.73
C ALA A 456 -9.03 18.56 -5.12
N ALA A 457 -10.06 18.76 -4.29
CA ALA A 457 -10.30 20.04 -3.64
C ALA A 457 -9.08 20.51 -2.83
N ALA A 458 -8.43 19.57 -2.14
CA ALA A 458 -7.23 19.84 -1.36
C ALA A 458 -5.98 20.08 -2.23
N GLU A 459 -5.85 19.38 -3.35
CA GLU A 459 -4.75 19.59 -4.31
C GLU A 459 -4.84 20.95 -5.02
N ILE A 460 -6.03 21.39 -5.41
CA ILE A 460 -6.27 22.73 -5.99
C ILE A 460 -5.96 23.81 -4.96
N ALA A 461 -6.45 23.65 -3.73
CA ALA A 461 -6.23 24.63 -2.66
C ALA A 461 -4.73 24.85 -2.37
N SER A 462 -3.93 23.78 -2.48
CA SER A 462 -2.50 23.80 -2.20
C SER A 462 -1.64 24.25 -3.40
N ASN A 463 -2.18 24.29 -4.62
CA ASN A 463 -1.52 24.78 -5.85
C ASN A 463 -0.07 24.26 -6.06
N GLY A 464 0.13 22.96 -5.83
CA GLY A 464 1.43 22.30 -5.97
C GLY A 464 2.42 22.54 -4.82
N ARG A 465 2.04 23.26 -3.76
CA ARG A 465 2.94 23.62 -2.63
C ARG A 465 2.37 23.19 -1.29
N ALA A 466 3.24 23.01 -0.29
CA ALA A 466 2.84 22.78 1.09
C ALA A 466 3.10 24.04 1.94
N VAL A 467 2.02 24.77 2.30
CA VAL A 467 2.10 26.02 3.06
C VAL A 467 1.42 25.89 4.42
N THR A 468 0.20 25.36 4.44
CA THR A 468 -0.58 25.10 5.65
C THR A 468 -0.40 23.65 6.12
N ALA A 469 -0.76 23.35 7.37
CA ALA A 469 -0.77 21.97 7.88
C ALA A 469 -1.61 21.04 6.99
N ALA A 470 -2.80 21.48 6.58
CA ALA A 470 -3.67 20.73 5.68
C ALA A 470 -3.02 20.46 4.30
N ASP A 471 -2.22 21.39 3.78
CA ASP A 471 -1.47 21.17 2.54
C ASP A 471 -0.39 20.09 2.72
N PHE A 472 0.34 20.11 3.85
CA PHE A 472 1.32 19.07 4.18
C PHE A 472 0.66 17.69 4.31
N GLU A 473 -0.50 17.61 4.96
CA GLU A 473 -1.28 16.37 5.05
C GLU A 473 -1.69 15.86 3.67
N THR A 474 -2.23 16.75 2.83
CA THR A 474 -2.67 16.43 1.46
C THR A 474 -1.52 15.92 0.61
N ARG A 475 -0.35 16.58 0.68
CA ARG A 475 0.84 16.20 -0.08
C ARG A 475 1.45 14.89 0.42
N ALA A 476 1.40 14.64 1.72
CA ALA A 476 1.79 13.35 2.26
C ALA A 476 0.87 12.22 1.74
N LEU A 477 -0.45 12.46 1.71
CA LEU A 477 -1.44 11.52 1.17
C LEU A 477 -1.27 11.23 -0.33
N SER A 478 -0.75 12.18 -1.12
CA SER A 478 -0.52 12.02 -2.56
C SER A 478 0.92 11.62 -2.94
N THR A 479 1.75 11.21 -1.97
CA THR A 479 3.14 10.81 -2.24
C THR A 479 3.22 9.65 -3.25
N PRO A 480 3.88 9.82 -4.41
CA PRO A 480 4.05 8.75 -5.38
C PRO A 480 4.84 7.57 -4.80
N GLY A 481 4.35 6.35 -5.03
CA GLY A 481 4.99 5.12 -4.55
C GLY A 481 4.84 4.85 -3.05
N ALA A 482 4.14 5.72 -2.29
CA ALA A 482 3.81 5.49 -0.89
C ALA A 482 2.30 5.58 -0.66
N ARG A 483 1.72 4.49 -0.14
CA ARG A 483 0.29 4.45 0.18
C ARG A 483 0.05 4.94 1.59
N ILE A 484 -0.28 6.23 1.70
CA ILE A 484 -0.64 6.85 2.98
C ILE A 484 -2.16 6.98 3.03
N ARG A 485 -2.78 6.42 4.08
CA ARG A 485 -4.23 6.47 4.28
C ARG A 485 -4.64 7.63 5.19
N ARG A 486 -3.79 8.00 6.16
CA ARG A 486 -3.98 9.19 7.00
C ARG A 486 -2.66 9.95 7.14
N ALA A 487 -2.74 11.27 7.15
CA ALA A 487 -1.62 12.14 7.48
C ALA A 487 -2.10 13.19 8.47
N HIS A 488 -1.23 13.58 9.41
CA HIS A 488 -1.50 14.64 10.36
C HIS A 488 -0.27 15.56 10.49
N ALA A 489 -0.42 16.82 10.09
CA ALA A 489 0.67 17.78 10.13
C ALA A 489 0.55 18.67 11.37
N VAL A 490 1.61 18.70 12.16
CA VAL A 490 1.69 19.45 13.40
C VAL A 490 2.67 20.59 13.20
N ALA A 491 2.14 21.81 13.16
CA ALA A 491 2.96 23.01 13.08
C ALA A 491 3.70 23.26 14.41
N ARG A 492 4.91 23.79 14.30
CA ARG A 492 5.79 24.15 15.43
C ARG A 492 6.17 22.98 16.34
N PHE A 493 6.01 21.75 15.88
CA PHE A 493 6.40 20.55 16.62
C PHE A 493 7.70 19.98 16.06
N HIS A 494 8.72 19.86 16.92
CA HIS A 494 9.97 19.18 16.59
C HIS A 494 10.02 17.80 17.26
N PRO A 495 10.25 16.70 16.52
CA PRO A 495 10.12 15.36 17.09
C PRO A 495 11.11 15.03 18.21
N GLN A 496 12.30 15.65 18.19
CA GLN A 496 13.33 15.47 19.22
C GLN A 496 13.15 16.37 20.45
N PHE A 497 12.27 17.38 20.38
CA PHE A 497 12.00 18.32 21.48
C PHE A 497 10.51 18.31 21.83
N PRO A 498 9.94 17.17 22.26
CA PRO A 498 8.53 17.08 22.59
C PRO A 498 8.17 18.07 23.70
N GLY A 499 7.15 18.89 23.47
CA GLY A 499 6.68 19.91 24.41
C GLY A 499 7.26 21.32 24.20
N ALA A 500 8.22 21.49 23.28
CA ALA A 500 8.71 22.80 22.88
C ALA A 500 8.12 23.21 21.52
N GLU A 501 7.59 24.43 21.43
CA GLU A 501 7.16 25.00 20.15
C GLU A 501 8.34 25.60 19.39
N VAL A 502 8.72 25.01 18.26
CA VAL A 502 9.85 25.47 17.43
C VAL A 502 9.32 26.18 16.17
N PRO A 503 9.50 27.51 16.03
CA PRO A 503 9.04 28.25 14.84
C PRO A 503 9.68 27.72 13.55
N GLY A 504 8.92 27.72 12.45
CA GLY A 504 9.40 27.29 11.13
C GLY A 504 9.47 25.77 10.93
N VAL A 505 9.18 24.98 11.97
CA VAL A 505 9.18 23.50 11.90
C VAL A 505 7.76 22.97 11.68
N VAL A 506 7.62 21.97 10.82
CA VAL A 506 6.40 21.18 10.65
C VAL A 506 6.75 19.70 10.71
N THR A 507 6.05 18.93 11.53
CA THR A 507 6.16 17.46 11.52
C THR A 507 4.91 16.86 10.92
N VAL A 508 5.06 16.00 9.93
CA VAL A 508 3.97 15.26 9.31
C VAL A 508 3.99 13.82 9.79
N ILE A 509 2.95 13.43 10.53
CA ILE A 509 2.75 12.08 11.02
C ILE A 509 1.98 11.31 9.95
N VAL A 510 2.51 10.19 9.46
CA VAL A 510 1.89 9.43 8.35
C VAL A 510 1.51 8.02 8.75
N VAL A 511 0.26 7.65 8.49
CA VAL A 511 -0.29 6.30 8.67
C VAL A 511 -0.43 5.64 7.30
N PRO A 512 0.28 4.53 7.03
CA PRO A 512 0.17 3.83 5.77
C PRO A 512 -1.21 3.17 5.63
N ASP A 513 -1.55 2.83 4.40
CA ASP A 513 -2.67 1.92 4.12
C ASP A 513 -2.23 0.48 4.39
N GLY A 514 -2.78 -0.14 5.43
CA GLY A 514 -2.41 -1.50 5.85
C GLY A 514 -3.45 -2.12 6.77
N ASP A 515 -3.53 -3.45 6.76
CA ASP A 515 -4.63 -4.23 7.37
C ASP A 515 -4.36 -4.66 8.82
N GLY A 516 -3.15 -4.39 9.34
CA GLY A 516 -2.82 -4.67 10.74
C GLY A 516 -3.55 -3.73 11.70
N PRO A 517 -3.78 -4.12 12.97
CA PRO A 517 -4.52 -3.31 13.94
C PRO A 517 -3.85 -1.96 14.29
N ALA A 518 -2.56 -1.81 13.94
CA ALA A 518 -1.76 -0.62 14.11
C ALA A 518 -0.79 -0.44 12.92
N PRO A 519 -1.27 0.05 11.76
CA PRO A 519 -0.46 0.16 10.54
C PRO A 519 0.73 1.11 10.73
N MET A 520 1.94 0.63 10.46
CA MET A 520 3.17 1.39 10.71
C MET A 520 3.95 1.64 9.42
N PRO A 521 4.34 2.89 9.11
CA PRO A 521 5.05 3.18 7.87
C PRO A 521 6.46 2.59 7.93
N SER A 522 6.94 2.06 6.81
CA SER A 522 8.33 1.59 6.70
C SER A 522 9.31 2.77 6.55
N ALA A 523 10.61 2.52 6.75
CA ALA A 523 11.65 3.54 6.55
C ALA A 523 11.69 4.06 5.10
N SER A 524 11.41 3.19 4.12
CA SER A 524 11.31 3.60 2.71
C SER A 524 10.07 4.47 2.48
N THR A 525 8.93 4.14 3.08
CA THR A 525 7.71 4.96 3.06
C THR A 525 7.99 6.36 3.61
N LEU A 526 8.62 6.48 4.78
CA LEU A 526 8.96 7.78 5.37
C LEU A 526 9.91 8.57 4.48
N THR A 527 10.91 7.91 3.88
CA THR A 527 11.87 8.54 2.97
C THR A 527 11.20 9.03 1.69
N LEU A 528 10.29 8.26 1.11
CA LEU A 528 9.51 8.64 -0.07
C LEU A 528 8.65 9.87 0.23
N VAL A 529 7.92 9.86 1.35
CA VAL A 529 7.10 11.00 1.78
C VAL A 529 7.99 12.22 2.02
N CYS A 530 9.10 12.05 2.71
CA CYS A 530 9.99 13.16 3.06
C CYS A 530 10.64 13.77 1.81
N LYS A 531 11.09 12.93 0.87
CA LYS A 531 11.59 13.38 -0.44
C LYS A 531 10.51 14.11 -1.23
N HIS A 532 9.28 13.61 -1.22
CA HIS A 532 8.16 14.25 -1.90
C HIS A 532 7.83 15.62 -1.27
N LEU A 533 7.70 15.68 0.06
CA LEU A 533 7.43 16.92 0.80
C LEU A 533 8.56 17.96 0.63
N ASP A 534 9.81 17.53 0.53
CA ASP A 534 10.94 18.43 0.26
C ASP A 534 10.82 19.14 -1.10
N THR A 535 10.21 18.49 -2.11
CA THR A 535 9.98 19.11 -3.42
C THR A 535 8.87 20.18 -3.44
N VAL A 536 7.99 20.18 -2.43
CA VAL A 536 6.79 21.05 -2.40
C VAL A 536 6.76 22.04 -1.24
N ARG A 537 7.65 21.91 -0.24
CA ARG A 537 7.72 22.80 0.92
C ARG A 537 8.26 24.20 0.57
N LEU A 538 8.04 25.16 1.45
CA LEU A 538 8.72 26.45 1.41
C LEU A 538 10.20 26.30 1.83
N MET A 539 11.09 27.08 1.21
CA MET A 539 12.53 27.05 1.47
C MET A 539 12.89 27.26 2.95
N THR A 540 12.13 28.11 3.65
CA THR A 540 12.37 28.48 5.06
C THR A 540 11.70 27.55 6.05
N SER A 541 11.00 26.51 5.58
CA SER A 541 10.31 25.55 6.45
C SER A 541 11.17 24.31 6.65
N GLU A 542 11.39 23.93 7.91
CA GLU A 542 11.99 22.66 8.26
C GLU A 542 10.90 21.60 8.41
N VAL A 543 10.97 20.54 7.61
CA VAL A 543 9.94 19.51 7.58
C VAL A 543 10.51 18.20 8.12
N HIS A 544 9.75 17.58 9.01
CA HIS A 544 10.02 16.24 9.53
C HIS A 544 8.87 15.30 9.16
N VAL A 545 9.16 14.03 8.90
CA VAL A 545 8.14 12.99 8.72
C VAL A 545 8.30 11.95 9.82
N ALA A 546 7.21 11.64 10.53
CA ALA A 546 7.21 10.73 11.66
C ALA A 546 6.14 9.63 11.51
N PRO A 547 6.34 8.45 12.12
CA PRO A 547 5.28 7.46 12.26
C PRO A 547 4.24 7.87 13.32
N PRO A 548 3.04 7.26 13.32
CA PRO A 548 2.04 7.47 14.35
C PRO A 548 2.48 6.88 15.70
N ARG A 549 1.91 7.42 16.77
CA ARG A 549 1.96 6.81 18.10
C ARG A 549 0.60 6.23 18.42
N TYR A 550 0.55 4.91 18.56
CA TYR A 550 -0.65 4.20 18.95
C TYR A 550 -0.70 3.99 20.46
N ARG A 551 -1.89 4.18 21.03
CA ARG A 551 -2.25 3.86 22.40
C ARG A 551 -3.11 2.60 22.35
N GLU A 552 -2.64 1.55 23.00
CA GLU A 552 -3.26 0.23 23.03
C GLU A 552 -4.47 0.27 23.94
N VAL A 553 -5.66 0.10 23.37
CA VAL A 553 -6.93 0.10 24.10
C VAL A 553 -7.42 -1.32 24.30
N ARG A 554 -7.72 -1.66 25.56
CA ARG A 554 -8.37 -2.91 25.95
C ARG A 554 -9.62 -2.61 26.76
N VAL A 555 -10.77 -3.07 26.26
CA VAL A 555 -12.02 -3.05 27.01
C VAL A 555 -12.24 -4.43 27.65
N ALA A 556 -12.45 -4.44 28.95
CA ALA A 556 -12.89 -5.60 29.71
C ALA A 556 -14.35 -5.39 30.11
N VAL A 557 -15.25 -6.25 29.64
CA VAL A 557 -16.69 -6.07 29.82
C VAL A 557 -17.43 -7.39 30.06
N THR A 558 -18.45 -7.34 30.92
CA THR A 558 -19.41 -8.45 31.08
C THR A 558 -20.76 -8.06 30.52
N VAL A 559 -21.25 -8.86 29.56
CA VAL A 559 -22.55 -8.66 28.90
C VAL A 559 -23.52 -9.79 29.24
N GLU A 560 -24.81 -9.47 29.28
CA GLU A 560 -25.88 -10.47 29.33
C GLU A 560 -26.46 -10.68 27.94
N ALA A 561 -26.44 -11.93 27.47
CA ALA A 561 -27.01 -12.31 26.19
C ALA A 561 -28.54 -12.48 26.28
N ARG A 562 -29.24 -12.26 25.16
CA ARG A 562 -30.64 -12.64 25.03
C ARG A 562 -30.80 -14.17 25.18
N PRO A 563 -31.94 -14.67 25.69
CA PRO A 563 -32.12 -16.10 25.96
C PRO A 563 -31.99 -17.02 24.72
N ASP A 564 -32.22 -16.48 23.54
CA ASP A 564 -32.17 -17.15 22.24
C ASP A 564 -30.84 -16.96 21.50
N ALA A 565 -29.91 -16.18 22.05
CA ALA A 565 -28.62 -15.90 21.43
C ALA A 565 -27.56 -16.94 21.82
N ASP A 566 -26.62 -17.22 20.92
CA ASP A 566 -25.42 -18.01 21.22
C ASP A 566 -24.37 -17.12 21.90
N ALA A 567 -23.94 -17.50 23.12
CA ALA A 567 -22.96 -16.74 23.88
C ALA A 567 -21.59 -16.67 23.21
N ALA A 568 -21.16 -17.70 22.49
CA ALA A 568 -19.89 -17.69 21.78
C ALA A 568 -19.92 -16.69 20.62
N GLU A 569 -21.05 -16.63 19.90
CA GLU A 569 -21.26 -15.69 18.81
C GLU A 569 -21.40 -14.25 19.31
N VAL A 570 -22.15 -14.02 20.40
CA VAL A 570 -22.25 -12.69 21.02
C VAL A 570 -20.88 -12.20 21.47
N ARG A 571 -20.07 -13.06 22.10
CA ARG A 571 -18.70 -12.72 22.49
C ARG A 571 -17.88 -12.27 21.28
N ARG A 572 -17.86 -13.10 20.24
CA ARG A 572 -17.11 -12.86 19.00
C ARG A 572 -17.55 -11.54 18.32
N LEU A 573 -18.85 -11.28 18.24
CA LEU A 573 -19.40 -10.06 17.64
C LEU A 573 -19.05 -8.80 18.44
N VAL A 574 -19.09 -8.86 19.77
CA VAL A 574 -18.69 -7.73 20.63
C VAL A 574 -17.19 -7.45 20.50
N GLU A 575 -16.35 -8.49 20.56
CA GLU A 575 -14.90 -8.37 20.36
C GLU A 575 -14.59 -7.75 18.98
N GLN A 576 -15.18 -8.29 17.92
CA GLN A 576 -15.02 -7.79 16.55
C GLN A 576 -15.45 -6.32 16.43
N ARG A 577 -16.57 -5.92 17.03
CA ARG A 577 -17.03 -4.52 16.98
C ARG A 577 -16.10 -3.57 17.71
N LEU A 578 -15.56 -3.98 18.86
CA LEU A 578 -14.59 -3.18 19.60
C LEU A 578 -13.26 -3.06 18.84
N ASP A 579 -12.78 -4.16 18.26
CA ASP A 579 -11.57 -4.18 17.42
C ASP A 579 -11.74 -3.22 16.23
N SER A 580 -12.86 -3.32 15.51
CA SER A 580 -13.18 -2.40 14.40
C SER A 580 -13.30 -0.96 14.88
N PHE A 581 -13.92 -0.69 16.03
CA PHE A 581 -14.11 0.68 16.54
C PHE A 581 -12.79 1.38 16.87
N PHE A 582 -11.83 0.67 17.46
CA PHE A 582 -10.51 1.24 17.78
C PHE A 582 -9.50 1.14 16.63
N HIS A 583 -9.88 0.53 15.49
CA HIS A 583 -9.02 0.45 14.32
C HIS A 583 -8.70 1.86 13.78
N PRO A 584 -7.43 2.23 13.59
CA PRO A 584 -7.04 3.60 13.26
C PRO A 584 -7.40 4.03 11.83
N LEU A 585 -7.72 3.11 10.92
CA LEU A 585 -8.09 3.41 9.53
C LEU A 585 -9.57 3.21 9.22
N GLU A 586 -10.26 2.42 10.03
CA GLU A 586 -11.62 1.97 9.74
C GLU A 586 -12.60 2.31 10.85
N GLY A 587 -12.13 2.50 12.07
CA GLY A 587 -12.96 2.67 13.26
C GLY A 587 -13.59 4.04 13.44
N GLY A 588 -13.91 4.34 14.69
CA GLY A 588 -14.66 5.52 15.08
C GLY A 588 -16.13 5.51 14.64
N LEU A 589 -16.84 6.57 15.01
CA LEU A 589 -18.24 6.81 14.63
C LEU A 589 -18.32 7.92 13.61
N ASN A 590 -19.21 7.79 12.64
CA ASN A 590 -19.47 8.83 11.67
C ASN A 590 -20.17 9.99 12.40
N PRO A 591 -19.58 11.20 12.46
CA PRO A 591 -20.18 12.29 13.22
C PRO A 591 -21.51 12.78 12.63
N ALA A 592 -21.82 12.45 11.37
CA ALA A 592 -23.07 12.84 10.71
C ALA A 592 -24.19 11.80 10.89
N THR A 593 -23.86 10.50 10.96
CA THR A 593 -24.87 9.43 11.03
C THR A 593 -24.87 8.67 12.36
N GLY A 594 -23.78 8.74 13.13
CA GLY A 594 -23.55 7.96 14.34
C GLY A 594 -23.12 6.51 14.08
N ASP A 595 -23.01 6.09 12.82
CA ASP A 595 -22.69 4.70 12.47
C ASP A 595 -21.19 4.40 12.63
N PRO A 596 -20.81 3.16 13.00
CA PRO A 596 -19.41 2.72 12.97
C PRO A 596 -18.82 2.76 11.55
N GLY A 597 -17.54 3.11 11.41
CA GLY A 597 -16.84 2.99 10.12
C GLY A 597 -16.25 4.29 9.54
N ALA A 598 -15.92 5.28 10.36
CA ALA A 598 -15.68 6.67 9.92
C ALA A 598 -14.25 7.01 9.48
N GLY A 599 -13.39 6.01 9.24
CA GLY A 599 -11.99 6.25 8.87
C GLY A 599 -11.03 6.35 10.05
N GLY A 600 -11.43 5.79 11.21
CA GLY A 600 -10.70 5.83 12.47
C GLY A 600 -11.02 7.05 13.34
N LEU A 601 -10.72 6.95 14.64
CA LEU A 601 -10.81 8.10 15.55
C LEU A 601 -9.82 9.21 15.13
N PRO A 602 -10.18 10.50 15.28
CA PRO A 602 -9.26 11.62 15.05
C PRO A 602 -7.98 11.51 15.89
N PHE A 603 -6.89 12.15 15.41
CA PHE A 603 -5.69 12.32 16.22
C PHE A 603 -6.03 13.12 17.49
N GLY A 604 -5.56 12.63 18.64
CA GLY A 604 -5.88 13.24 19.94
C GLY A 604 -7.35 13.17 20.33
N ALA A 605 -8.12 12.27 19.74
CA ALA A 605 -9.52 12.08 20.12
C ALA A 605 -9.67 11.70 21.60
N THR A 606 -10.81 12.04 22.17
CA THR A 606 -11.22 11.54 23.48
C THR A 606 -12.03 10.26 23.28
N ILE A 607 -11.68 9.20 24.01
CA ILE A 607 -12.47 7.97 24.04
C ILE A 607 -13.64 8.22 25.00
N PHE A 608 -14.83 8.39 24.44
CA PHE A 608 -16.05 8.56 25.22
C PHE A 608 -16.57 7.22 25.69
N VAL A 609 -16.76 7.07 26.99
CA VAL A 609 -17.23 5.80 27.56
C VAL A 609 -18.67 5.52 27.12
N SER A 610 -19.47 6.56 26.89
CA SER A 610 -20.83 6.46 26.34
C SER A 610 -20.88 5.77 24.98
N ASP A 611 -19.91 6.04 24.11
CA ASP A 611 -19.88 5.48 22.76
C ASP A 611 -19.62 3.98 22.81
N LEU A 612 -18.80 3.53 23.76
CA LEU A 612 -18.53 2.11 24.01
C LEU A 612 -19.78 1.39 24.54
N PHE A 613 -20.52 2.02 25.47
CA PHE A 613 -21.80 1.47 25.93
C PHE A 613 -22.79 1.31 24.77
N GLN A 614 -22.93 2.34 23.92
CA GLN A 614 -23.83 2.28 22.76
C GLN A 614 -23.41 1.21 21.76
N LEU A 615 -22.11 1.14 21.43
CA LEU A 615 -21.57 0.16 20.50
C LEU A 615 -21.84 -1.29 20.97
N ILE A 616 -21.61 -1.58 22.25
CA ILE A 616 -21.84 -2.91 22.83
C ILE A 616 -23.33 -3.23 22.87
N LEU A 617 -24.18 -2.29 23.32
CA LEU A 617 -25.63 -2.50 23.39
C LEU A 617 -26.29 -2.65 22.01
N ALA A 618 -25.73 -2.04 20.97
CA ALA A 618 -26.21 -2.17 19.60
C ALA A 618 -25.80 -3.50 18.94
N THR A 619 -24.99 -4.33 19.61
CA THR A 619 -24.58 -5.63 19.09
C THR A 619 -25.71 -6.65 19.19
N ASP A 620 -26.03 -7.30 18.08
CA ASP A 620 -27.10 -8.29 18.06
C ASP A 620 -26.83 -9.44 19.04
N GLY A 621 -27.84 -9.83 19.80
CA GLY A 621 -27.74 -10.84 20.85
C GLY A 621 -27.38 -10.29 22.23
N VAL A 622 -26.93 -9.04 22.37
CA VAL A 622 -26.73 -8.39 23.68
C VAL A 622 -28.07 -7.87 24.23
N ALA A 623 -28.44 -8.29 25.44
CA ALA A 623 -29.63 -7.80 26.14
C ALA A 623 -29.34 -6.58 27.02
N ARG A 624 -28.21 -6.62 27.76
CA ARG A 624 -27.72 -5.52 28.59
C ARG A 624 -26.26 -5.75 28.99
N LEU A 625 -25.61 -4.72 29.52
CA LEU A 625 -24.35 -4.90 30.26
C LEU A 625 -24.65 -5.28 31.72
N ALA A 626 -23.78 -6.10 32.32
CA ALA A 626 -23.85 -6.38 33.75
C ALA A 626 -23.40 -5.16 34.56
N ASP A 627 -24.05 -4.92 35.71
CA ASP A 627 -23.84 -3.70 36.51
C ASP A 627 -22.36 -3.53 36.91
N GLY A 628 -21.80 -2.34 36.62
CA GLY A 628 -20.46 -1.95 37.06
C GLY A 628 -19.29 -2.70 36.41
N GLN A 629 -19.52 -3.46 35.34
CA GLN A 629 -18.50 -4.33 34.73
C GLN A 629 -18.07 -3.88 33.34
N MET A 630 -17.67 -2.61 33.17
CA MET A 630 -16.89 -2.17 32.00
C MET A 630 -15.67 -1.37 32.46
N GLU A 631 -14.50 -1.91 32.20
CA GLU A 631 -13.19 -1.28 32.47
C GLU A 631 -12.49 -1.05 31.13
N VAL A 632 -11.98 0.16 30.91
CA VAL A 632 -11.17 0.47 29.74
C VAL A 632 -9.73 0.65 30.21
N ARG A 633 -8.79 -0.04 29.57
CA ARG A 633 -7.37 0.07 29.83
C ARG A 633 -6.68 0.69 28.63
N VAL A 634 -5.82 1.67 28.86
CA VAL A 634 -4.99 2.30 27.82
C VAL A 634 -3.52 2.09 28.18
N ASP A 635 -2.76 1.43 27.30
CA ASP A 635 -1.39 0.99 27.54
C ASP A 635 -1.23 0.19 28.85
N GLY A 636 -2.26 -0.59 29.19
CA GLY A 636 -2.31 -1.41 30.41
C GLY A 636 -2.78 -0.68 31.68
N GLU A 637 -2.91 0.65 31.65
CA GLU A 637 -3.42 1.43 32.77
C GLU A 637 -4.95 1.49 32.76
N ALA A 638 -5.58 1.10 33.86
CA ALA A 638 -7.03 1.14 34.01
C ALA A 638 -7.55 2.57 34.13
N SER A 639 -8.55 2.91 33.32
CA SER A 639 -9.26 4.18 33.41
C SER A 639 -10.16 4.21 34.64
N GLN A 640 -10.50 5.42 35.08
CA GLN A 640 -11.55 5.58 36.08
C GLN A 640 -12.90 5.16 35.48
N PHE A 641 -13.74 4.55 36.32
CA PHE A 641 -15.07 4.10 35.92
C PHE A 641 -15.90 5.28 35.38
N CYS A 642 -16.54 5.07 34.22
CA CYS A 642 -17.38 6.06 33.55
C CYS A 642 -16.73 7.43 33.30
N ARG A 643 -15.41 7.47 33.10
CA ARG A 643 -14.69 8.70 32.76
C ARG A 643 -14.07 8.62 31.38
N ASP A 644 -14.30 9.66 30.59
CA ASP A 644 -13.73 9.78 29.25
C ASP A 644 -12.21 9.90 29.30
N ILE A 645 -11.56 9.34 28.28
CA ILE A 645 -10.11 9.18 28.24
C ILE A 645 -9.54 10.05 27.12
N PRO A 646 -9.00 11.25 27.43
CA PRO A 646 -8.39 12.10 26.42
C PRO A 646 -7.03 11.53 25.99
N LEU A 647 -6.79 11.48 24.68
CA LEU A 647 -5.47 11.15 24.12
C LEU A 647 -4.64 12.42 23.94
N CYS A 648 -3.32 12.29 23.84
CA CYS A 648 -2.51 13.45 23.46
C CYS A 648 -2.76 13.84 21.98
N PRO A 649 -2.60 15.12 21.60
CA PRO A 649 -3.01 15.63 20.27
C PRO A 649 -2.52 14.84 19.04
N ASN A 650 -1.39 14.15 19.17
CA ASN A 650 -0.69 13.47 18.07
C ASN A 650 -0.80 11.94 18.15
N GLU A 651 -1.67 11.42 19.01
CA GLU A 651 -1.82 9.99 19.27
C GLU A 651 -3.10 9.43 18.61
N LEU A 652 -3.04 8.14 18.29
CA LEU A 652 -4.16 7.34 17.78
C LEU A 652 -4.40 6.14 18.69
N THR A 653 -5.56 5.50 18.58
CA THR A 653 -5.85 4.24 19.25
C THR A 653 -5.51 3.05 18.36
N CYS A 654 -5.22 1.92 18.99
CA CYS A 654 -5.33 0.60 18.36
C CYS A 654 -5.96 -0.38 19.36
N ALA A 655 -6.68 -1.38 18.86
CA ALA A 655 -7.24 -2.43 19.71
C ALA A 655 -6.16 -3.45 20.10
N LYS A 656 -6.21 -3.96 21.33
CA LYS A 656 -5.31 -5.05 21.77
C LYS A 656 -5.96 -6.05 22.71
N GLY A 657 -6.74 -6.96 22.11
CA GLY A 657 -7.29 -8.15 22.76
C GLY A 657 -8.25 -7.78 23.89
N HIS A 658 -9.54 -7.66 23.55
CA HIS A 658 -10.61 -7.33 24.49
C HIS A 658 -11.01 -8.52 25.38
N ASP A 659 -11.42 -8.25 26.61
CA ASP A 659 -11.82 -9.27 27.58
C ASP A 659 -13.36 -9.26 27.73
N VAL A 660 -14.05 -9.99 26.86
CA VAL A 660 -15.53 -10.05 26.85
C VAL A 660 -16.04 -11.32 27.52
N THR A 661 -16.78 -11.16 28.62
CA THR A 661 -17.48 -12.26 29.30
C THR A 661 -18.97 -12.21 29.02
N VAL A 662 -19.55 -13.30 28.54
CA VAL A 662 -20.99 -13.40 28.26
C VAL A 662 -21.68 -14.25 29.32
N ARG A 663 -22.78 -13.75 29.89
CA ARG A 663 -23.64 -14.46 30.83
C ARG A 663 -25.05 -14.57 30.27
N PHE A 664 -25.76 -15.64 30.64
CA PHE A 664 -27.21 -15.68 30.51
C PHE A 664 -27.84 -15.29 31.84
N ARG A 665 -28.99 -14.64 31.80
CA ARG A 665 -29.75 -14.35 33.01
C ARG A 665 -30.13 -15.67 33.66
N GLY A 666 -29.52 -15.97 34.82
CA GLY A 666 -30.00 -17.04 35.67
C GLY A 666 -31.44 -16.73 36.06
N ASN A 667 -32.36 -17.67 35.86
CA ASN A 667 -33.69 -17.60 36.46
C ASN A 667 -33.50 -17.53 37.98
N GLY A 668 -33.50 -16.33 38.53
CA GLY A 668 -33.61 -16.12 39.96
C GLY A 668 -34.96 -16.68 40.40
N SER A 669 -34.91 -17.79 41.13
CA SER A 669 -35.97 -18.30 41.99
C SER A 669 -36.41 -17.27 43.01
#